data_AF-A0A1V5Y5H0-F1
#
_entry.id   AF-A0A1V5Y5H0-F1
#
_cell.length_a   1.000
_cell.length_b   1.000
_cell.length_c   1.000
_cell.angle_alpha   90.00
_cell.angle_beta   90.00
_cell.angle_gamma   90.00
#
_symmetry.space_group_name_H-M   'P 1'
#
loop_
_entity.id
_entity.type
_entity.pdbx_description
1 polymer ?
#
loop_
_entity_poly.entity_id
_entity_poly.type
_entity_poly.pdbx_seq_one_letter_code
_entity_poly.pdbx_strand_id
1 'polypeptide(L)'
;MKRADSFHQKSEHSSKRQSVWTLCALFAAILLFGAGCSKQLANLSLNKAKKLIMEAERREAGRLEKENLDAAKREVEEAERLIAENRAKQARARASSAVANAKKTLENTLSKLAAQRINEAKTALDVANLNHGASENQERYNNIKTLFDKAQEKQRKNKWADAIDLSEKEMSEVDTLLARLLNEAKQKQMAAQSKFDELKHVGAEQYANEYVLSVQDMLRNIENKITVERDYLGARNQADDAIRKSEDGIIATKGKMAYEQLSILEDGLAEAQGKGALIHAKDLLKSCEDSFDTILKQYSEKKYDMVIESAKILGPKVQKLIYTTRLKSAEAKINIVVAEIDKLKEGGATQYLPGRVETMEESLNDARAKFQEEKFEECEEVCVTALREGEKIHAAFNDLALDAMRNAAESLEIARNVFDKMGDIFIIRSDMKLSGLNLQFENKKQAIQMELDTILKNARLTLGIAKLRQEEQKYRKAIEISGEVKQSGEYVLNETYHVVAHNAIMELSEQVTRRETDGARQYVPAELDRTQVILEQAKKLLAGGEYKEAVRRAGEARAQLEITTQELAQKAVENMALAKRQIEDSRKNRTDEFQKSELERAQALLADADKALQDQKLKPAVETALQAANVAQEASIRSAKIWCEQVIAEAESAIKNAEEAGALIYAGEQLDESKRFLNSSQNLYQSGNYLEGKDVAQRAVQKARDAFYKNILAAETAINEAKSYNGWEHRSSLLSQAIVDAKLARQNIDAGDYFRSSAYAEKAAIEAHKVVKDTKNVVFQKRIREIMNSLDVAMHSGVNYFQAEEAKKIFRQVAALKEKYSLNNYDEISSELDKIEADMERTLATTPLVLENMIAKQQQRLANAIEAKVSVEIAADLINRAKDQLHYSKIDFDNKKFTLSYRELKNAVAALDEIESRIAMEDYAEQANEILESLDEALDGFQSVLSLGPKAVESFSRGPNKQIYSITVLGGMAPDQFRNTVSELYEKARLIEFPPDAELVHANFVDMINDIRLASIYFDKMIILSEFDAASRHEIIYKAFDYINSAKQKRAELQKTLLVREKKMRLADGRI
;
A
#
# COMPACT_ATOMS: atom_id res chain seq x y z
N MET A 1 12.12 -44.59 -92.15
CA MET A 1 12.24 -44.68 -93.62
C MET A 1 11.28 -45.78 -94.10
N LYS A 2 10.44 -45.55 -95.12
CA LYS A 2 10.63 -45.93 -96.54
C LYS A 2 11.16 -47.37 -96.75
N ARG A 3 10.69 -48.18 -97.72
CA ARG A 3 9.44 -48.29 -98.52
C ARG A 3 9.64 -49.51 -99.46
N ALA A 4 8.56 -50.01 -100.08
CA ALA A 4 8.52 -50.48 -101.48
C ALA A 4 9.20 -51.82 -101.92
N ASP A 5 8.33 -52.72 -102.40
CA ASP A 5 8.23 -53.18 -103.80
C ASP A 5 9.24 -54.15 -104.47
N SER A 6 8.75 -55.38 -104.70
CA SER A 6 8.40 -55.93 -106.04
C SER A 6 9.29 -56.93 -106.84
N PHE A 7 8.57 -57.91 -107.43
CA PHE A 7 8.63 -58.38 -108.84
C PHE A 7 9.71 -59.35 -109.43
N HIS A 8 9.22 -60.56 -109.79
CA HIS A 8 9.13 -61.14 -111.16
C HIS A 8 10.13 -62.18 -111.78
N GLN A 9 9.50 -63.21 -112.39
CA GLN A 9 9.76 -63.91 -113.68
C GLN A 9 10.84 -65.00 -113.92
N LYS A 10 10.34 -66.14 -114.48
CA LYS A 10 10.88 -66.98 -115.59
C LYS A 10 12.16 -67.84 -115.36
N SER A 11 12.42 -68.95 -116.09
CA SER A 11 11.62 -69.74 -117.07
C SER A 11 12.19 -71.15 -117.37
N GLU A 12 11.30 -72.07 -117.77
CA GLU A 12 11.44 -73.10 -118.84
C GLU A 12 12.36 -74.37 -118.77
N HIS A 13 11.66 -75.52 -118.92
CA HIS A 13 11.85 -76.61 -119.90
C HIS A 13 12.69 -77.91 -119.68
N SER A 14 12.04 -79.02 -120.08
CA SER A 14 12.56 -80.26 -120.75
C SER A 14 13.17 -81.39 -119.90
N SER A 15 13.04 -82.70 -120.24
CA SER A 15 11.99 -83.46 -120.99
C SER A 15 12.26 -85.00 -120.94
N LYS A 16 11.22 -85.83 -121.20
CA LYS A 16 11.27 -87.28 -121.64
C LYS A 16 11.83 -88.30 -120.60
N ARG A 17 11.59 -89.64 -120.65
CA ARG A 17 10.75 -90.54 -121.50
C ARG A 17 10.58 -91.95 -120.84
N GLN A 18 9.45 -92.65 -121.12
CA GLN A 18 9.30 -94.12 -121.30
C GLN A 18 9.65 -95.12 -120.15
N SER A 19 9.27 -96.41 -120.11
CA SER A 19 8.10 -97.26 -120.53
C SER A 19 8.39 -98.74 -120.10
N VAL A 20 7.59 -99.83 -120.21
CA VAL A 20 6.33 -100.24 -120.90
C VAL A 20 5.65 -101.41 -120.10
N TRP A 21 4.66 -102.11 -120.70
CA TRP A 21 4.17 -103.50 -120.45
C TRP A 21 2.86 -103.71 -119.64
N THR A 22 2.20 -104.85 -119.92
CA THR A 22 0.73 -104.96 -120.13
C THR A 22 0.18 -106.40 -119.96
N LEU A 23 -1.11 -106.64 -120.35
CA LEU A 23 -1.84 -107.93 -120.56
C LEU A 23 -2.48 -108.60 -119.31
N CYS A 24 -3.66 -109.26 -119.38
CA CYS A 24 -4.72 -109.34 -120.42
C CYS A 24 -6.07 -109.96 -119.93
N ALA A 25 -7.16 -109.78 -120.72
CA ALA A 25 -8.24 -110.77 -121.05
C ALA A 25 -9.21 -111.33 -119.95
N LEU A 26 -10.46 -111.78 -120.22
CA LEU A 26 -11.43 -111.62 -121.34
C LEU A 26 -12.87 -112.05 -120.88
N PHE A 27 -13.95 -111.42 -121.41
CA PHE A 27 -15.32 -111.98 -121.76
C PHE A 27 -16.17 -112.79 -120.72
N ALA A 28 -17.48 -113.10 -120.92
CA ALA A 28 -18.62 -112.38 -121.52
C ALA A 28 -19.99 -113.10 -121.25
N ALA A 29 -21.09 -112.32 -121.22
CA ALA A 29 -22.51 -112.66 -121.50
C ALA A 29 -23.25 -113.86 -120.86
N ILE A 30 -24.41 -113.58 -120.22
CA ILE A 30 -25.77 -114.05 -120.63
C ILE A 30 -26.86 -113.29 -119.81
N LEU A 31 -28.13 -113.38 -120.21
CA LEU A 31 -29.24 -112.46 -119.86
C LEU A 31 -30.31 -113.04 -118.89
N LEU A 32 -31.10 -112.12 -118.32
CA LEU A 32 -32.46 -112.29 -117.74
C LEU A 32 -32.63 -113.14 -116.46
N PHE A 33 -32.77 -112.46 -115.30
CA PHE A 33 -33.98 -112.55 -114.45
C PHE A 33 -34.10 -111.29 -113.56
N GLY A 34 -35.31 -110.80 -113.30
CA GLY A 34 -35.57 -109.48 -112.71
C GLY A 34 -35.95 -109.45 -111.22
N ALA A 35 -36.20 -108.23 -110.72
CA ALA A 35 -36.85 -107.87 -109.45
C ALA A 35 -36.13 -108.12 -108.09
N GLY A 36 -35.17 -109.04 -107.95
CA GLY A 36 -34.61 -109.37 -106.62
C GLY A 36 -33.62 -108.36 -105.98
N CYS A 37 -32.68 -107.80 -106.77
CA CYS A 37 -31.42 -107.29 -106.22
C CYS A 37 -31.45 -105.86 -105.61
N SER A 38 -32.48 -105.05 -105.86
CA SER A 38 -32.50 -103.64 -105.47
C SER A 38 -32.77 -103.39 -103.98
N LYS A 39 -33.64 -104.21 -103.36
CA LYS A 39 -34.09 -104.00 -101.96
C LYS A 39 -32.97 -104.28 -100.94
N GLN A 40 -32.15 -105.31 -101.16
CA GLN A 40 -30.99 -105.63 -100.33
C GLN A 40 -29.91 -104.53 -100.36
N LEU A 41 -29.61 -103.97 -101.55
CA LEU A 41 -28.63 -102.88 -101.69
C LEU A 41 -29.11 -101.55 -101.07
N ALA A 42 -30.43 -101.32 -101.03
CA ALA A 42 -31.02 -100.19 -100.32
C ALA A 42 -30.88 -100.35 -98.79
N ASN A 43 -31.22 -101.53 -98.23
CA ASN A 43 -31.01 -101.84 -96.80
C ASN A 43 -29.55 -101.72 -96.37
N LEU A 44 -28.59 -102.22 -97.18
CA LEU A 44 -27.15 -102.09 -96.90
C LEU A 44 -26.73 -100.62 -96.79
N SER A 45 -27.24 -99.78 -97.69
CA SER A 45 -26.95 -98.34 -97.70
C SER A 45 -27.58 -97.64 -96.50
N LEU A 46 -28.81 -98.00 -96.12
CA LEU A 46 -29.50 -97.48 -94.95
C LEU A 46 -28.76 -97.78 -93.63
N ASN A 47 -28.34 -99.03 -93.43
CA ASN A 47 -27.55 -99.40 -92.26
C ASN A 47 -26.23 -98.63 -92.19
N LYS A 48 -25.61 -98.35 -93.35
CA LYS A 48 -24.41 -97.51 -93.45
C LYS A 48 -24.70 -96.04 -93.11
N ALA A 49 -25.82 -95.47 -93.57
CA ALA A 49 -26.24 -94.12 -93.23
C ALA A 49 -26.54 -93.97 -91.74
N LYS A 50 -27.31 -94.88 -91.15
CA LYS A 50 -27.60 -94.91 -89.70
C LYS A 50 -26.32 -94.99 -88.86
N LYS A 51 -25.35 -95.83 -89.26
CA LYS A 51 -24.03 -95.87 -88.58
C LYS A 51 -23.28 -94.55 -88.65
N LEU A 52 -23.23 -93.90 -89.83
CA LEU A 52 -22.56 -92.60 -90.00
C LEU A 52 -23.23 -91.47 -89.21
N ILE A 53 -24.56 -91.46 -89.09
CA ILE A 53 -25.32 -90.51 -88.26
C ILE A 53 -24.96 -90.70 -86.78
N MET A 54 -25.01 -91.94 -86.27
CA MET A 54 -24.66 -92.28 -84.89
C MET A 54 -23.18 -91.93 -84.55
N GLU A 55 -22.27 -92.14 -85.51
CA GLU A 55 -20.86 -91.78 -85.38
C GLU A 55 -20.64 -90.26 -85.35
N ALA A 56 -21.45 -89.50 -86.10
CA ALA A 56 -21.47 -88.04 -86.07
C ALA A 56 -22.04 -87.50 -84.74
N GLU A 57 -23.14 -88.07 -84.25
CA GLU A 57 -23.73 -87.73 -82.95
C GLU A 57 -22.73 -87.94 -81.80
N ARG A 58 -22.00 -89.06 -81.81
CA ARG A 58 -20.95 -89.35 -80.82
C ARG A 58 -19.76 -88.38 -80.88
N ARG A 59 -19.57 -87.67 -82.00
CA ARG A 59 -18.53 -86.63 -82.19
C ARG A 59 -19.13 -85.21 -82.21
N GLU A 60 -20.19 -84.98 -81.44
CA GLU A 60 -20.82 -83.68 -81.19
C GLU A 60 -21.56 -83.04 -82.39
N ALA A 61 -21.98 -83.80 -83.42
CA ALA A 61 -22.71 -83.24 -84.57
C ALA A 61 -24.00 -82.49 -84.19
N GLY A 62 -24.68 -82.91 -83.12
CA GLY A 62 -25.86 -82.21 -82.59
C GLY A 62 -25.59 -80.80 -82.08
N ARG A 63 -24.33 -80.46 -81.77
CA ARG A 63 -23.86 -79.10 -81.41
C ARG A 63 -23.28 -78.36 -82.62
N LEU A 64 -22.53 -79.06 -83.48
CA LEU A 64 -21.69 -78.42 -84.51
C LEU A 64 -22.29 -78.38 -85.92
N GLU A 65 -23.16 -79.32 -86.28
CA GLU A 65 -23.69 -79.55 -87.64
C GLU A 65 -25.19 -79.95 -87.62
N LYS A 66 -25.93 -79.50 -86.61
CA LYS A 66 -27.30 -79.96 -86.29
C LYS A 66 -28.23 -80.04 -87.51
N GLU A 67 -28.28 -78.99 -88.34
CA GLU A 67 -29.15 -78.94 -89.52
C GLU A 67 -28.84 -80.03 -90.56
N ASN A 68 -27.56 -80.30 -90.79
CA ASN A 68 -27.10 -81.33 -91.72
C ASN A 68 -27.34 -82.74 -91.16
N LEU A 69 -27.20 -82.91 -89.84
CA LEU A 69 -27.55 -84.15 -89.14
C LEU A 69 -29.06 -84.46 -89.24
N ASP A 70 -29.90 -83.47 -88.97
CA ASP A 70 -31.36 -83.62 -89.04
C ASP A 70 -31.84 -83.74 -90.49
N ALA A 71 -31.10 -83.21 -91.47
CA ALA A 71 -31.31 -83.53 -92.90
C ALA A 71 -30.98 -85.00 -93.21
N ALA A 72 -29.81 -85.49 -92.79
CA ALA A 72 -29.40 -86.87 -93.04
C ALA A 72 -30.36 -87.90 -92.40
N LYS A 73 -30.90 -87.62 -91.21
CA LYS A 73 -31.95 -88.42 -90.55
C LYS A 73 -33.23 -88.51 -91.38
N ARG A 74 -33.74 -87.37 -91.86
CA ARG A 74 -34.95 -87.34 -92.72
C ARG A 74 -34.76 -88.12 -94.03
N GLU A 75 -33.56 -88.14 -94.61
CA GLU A 75 -33.27 -88.95 -95.80
C GLU A 75 -33.20 -90.47 -95.50
N VAL A 76 -32.80 -90.85 -94.28
CA VAL A 76 -32.90 -92.23 -93.79
C VAL A 76 -34.36 -92.64 -93.63
N GLU A 77 -35.16 -91.85 -92.92
CA GLU A 77 -36.59 -92.11 -92.68
C GLU A 77 -37.38 -92.24 -94.00
N GLU A 78 -37.14 -91.34 -94.94
CA GLU A 78 -37.78 -91.38 -96.26
C GLU A 78 -37.33 -92.58 -97.10
N ALA A 79 -36.06 -92.97 -97.02
CA ALA A 79 -35.56 -94.17 -97.68
C ALA A 79 -36.17 -95.45 -97.08
N GLU A 80 -36.38 -95.53 -95.75
CA GLU A 80 -37.06 -96.65 -95.11
C GLU A 80 -38.54 -96.73 -95.52
N ARG A 81 -39.24 -95.59 -95.58
CA ARG A 81 -40.63 -95.53 -96.08
C ARG A 81 -40.71 -96.07 -97.52
N LEU A 82 -39.78 -95.70 -98.39
CA LEU A 82 -39.72 -96.19 -99.77
C LEU A 82 -39.40 -97.70 -99.89
N ILE A 83 -38.78 -98.33 -98.87
CA ILE A 83 -38.58 -99.79 -98.81
C ILE A 83 -39.86 -100.51 -98.37
N ALA A 84 -40.63 -99.92 -97.45
CA ALA A 84 -41.95 -100.41 -97.05
C ALA A 84 -42.97 -100.29 -98.21
N GLU A 85 -42.96 -99.17 -98.94
CA GLU A 85 -43.73 -98.95 -100.18
C GLU A 85 -43.30 -99.86 -101.36
N ASN A 86 -42.33 -100.77 -101.17
CA ASN A 86 -41.74 -101.64 -102.20
C ASN A 86 -41.08 -100.89 -103.39
N ARG A 87 -40.88 -99.57 -103.30
CA ARG A 87 -40.29 -98.70 -104.34
C ARG A 87 -38.76 -98.78 -104.39
N ALA A 88 -38.23 -100.01 -104.48
CA ALA A 88 -36.83 -100.35 -104.23
C ALA A 88 -35.78 -99.59 -105.08
N LYS A 89 -36.11 -99.09 -106.28
CA LYS A 89 -35.21 -98.20 -107.05
C LYS A 89 -35.09 -96.80 -106.42
N GLN A 90 -36.21 -96.19 -106.03
CA GLN A 90 -36.22 -94.86 -105.37
C GLN A 90 -35.62 -94.95 -103.97
N ALA A 91 -35.97 -95.98 -103.21
CA ALA A 91 -35.35 -96.29 -101.92
C ALA A 91 -33.82 -96.39 -102.01
N ARG A 92 -33.26 -97.10 -103.01
CA ARG A 92 -31.80 -97.18 -103.19
C ARG A 92 -31.17 -95.81 -103.48
N ALA A 93 -31.81 -94.97 -104.30
CA ALA A 93 -31.31 -93.63 -104.56
C ALA A 93 -31.34 -92.75 -103.30
N ARG A 94 -32.44 -92.78 -102.54
CA ARG A 94 -32.58 -92.00 -101.31
C ARG A 94 -31.67 -92.49 -100.19
N ALA A 95 -31.50 -93.80 -100.02
CA ALA A 95 -30.52 -94.39 -99.11
C ALA A 95 -29.08 -94.02 -99.49
N SER A 96 -28.76 -93.91 -100.78
CA SER A 96 -27.44 -93.45 -101.24
C SER A 96 -27.22 -91.95 -100.99
N SER A 97 -28.28 -91.13 -101.09
CA SER A 97 -28.27 -89.73 -100.68
C SER A 97 -28.02 -89.61 -99.18
N ALA A 98 -28.75 -90.39 -98.37
CA ALA A 98 -28.60 -90.43 -96.92
C ALA A 98 -27.17 -90.82 -96.50
N VAL A 99 -26.53 -91.81 -97.17
CA VAL A 99 -25.11 -92.14 -96.95
C VAL A 99 -24.19 -90.95 -97.28
N ALA A 100 -24.43 -90.25 -98.40
CA ALA A 100 -23.61 -89.12 -98.81
C ALA A 100 -23.74 -87.92 -97.84
N ASN A 101 -24.97 -87.58 -97.45
CA ASN A 101 -25.24 -86.49 -96.52
C ASN A 101 -24.82 -86.83 -95.08
N ALA A 102 -25.02 -88.06 -94.62
CA ALA A 102 -24.48 -88.51 -93.33
C ALA A 102 -22.95 -88.46 -93.30
N LYS A 103 -22.26 -88.91 -94.37
CA LYS A 103 -20.80 -88.80 -94.49
C LYS A 103 -20.35 -87.34 -94.47
N LYS A 104 -21.00 -86.46 -95.24
CA LYS A 104 -20.68 -85.03 -95.29
C LYS A 104 -20.89 -84.35 -93.93
N THR A 105 -21.96 -84.69 -93.23
CA THR A 105 -22.24 -84.19 -91.86
C THR A 105 -21.15 -84.62 -90.89
N LEU A 106 -20.76 -85.90 -90.89
CA LEU A 106 -19.66 -86.42 -90.08
C LEU A 106 -18.33 -85.72 -90.40
N GLU A 107 -18.04 -85.53 -91.69
CA GLU A 107 -16.80 -84.90 -92.16
C GLU A 107 -16.72 -83.41 -91.77
N ASN A 108 -17.81 -82.64 -91.93
CA ASN A 108 -17.93 -81.27 -91.43
C ASN A 108 -17.81 -81.21 -89.89
N THR A 109 -18.49 -82.11 -89.18
CA THR A 109 -18.53 -82.16 -87.71
C THR A 109 -17.12 -82.34 -87.16
N LEU A 110 -16.40 -83.35 -87.67
CA LEU A 110 -15.04 -83.63 -87.27
C LEU A 110 -14.10 -82.48 -87.66
N SER A 111 -14.31 -81.83 -88.81
CA SER A 111 -13.52 -80.65 -89.21
C SER A 111 -13.67 -79.48 -88.22
N LYS A 112 -14.91 -79.15 -87.84
CA LYS A 112 -15.22 -78.14 -86.81
C LYS A 112 -14.67 -78.52 -85.43
N LEU A 113 -14.88 -79.76 -84.99
CA LEU A 113 -14.41 -80.23 -83.68
C LEU A 113 -12.88 -80.27 -83.62
N ALA A 114 -12.20 -80.67 -84.70
CA ALA A 114 -10.74 -80.60 -84.81
C ALA A 114 -10.22 -79.15 -84.73
N ALA A 115 -10.89 -78.20 -85.37
CA ALA A 115 -10.53 -76.78 -85.28
C ALA A 115 -10.73 -76.21 -83.87
N GLN A 116 -11.83 -76.57 -83.18
CA GLN A 116 -12.05 -76.20 -81.79
C GLN A 116 -10.98 -76.82 -80.88
N ARG A 117 -10.79 -78.14 -80.95
CA ARG A 117 -9.83 -78.88 -80.12
C ARG A 117 -8.37 -78.46 -80.34
N ILE A 118 -7.99 -78.02 -81.55
CA ILE A 118 -6.64 -77.47 -81.80
C ILE A 118 -6.48 -76.07 -81.21
N ASN A 119 -7.53 -75.25 -81.13
CA ASN A 119 -7.47 -73.96 -80.42
C ASN A 119 -7.43 -74.17 -78.90
N GLU A 120 -8.17 -75.16 -78.37
CA GLU A 120 -8.12 -75.57 -76.96
C GLU A 120 -6.73 -76.12 -76.60
N ALA A 121 -6.17 -77.01 -77.44
CA ALA A 121 -4.80 -77.52 -77.31
C ALA A 121 -3.74 -76.40 -77.41
N LYS A 122 -3.88 -75.45 -78.34
CA LYS A 122 -2.98 -74.28 -78.38
C LYS A 122 -3.04 -73.49 -77.06
N THR A 123 -4.24 -73.32 -76.50
CA THR A 123 -4.43 -72.64 -75.21
C THR A 123 -3.79 -73.42 -74.07
N ALA A 124 -3.86 -74.76 -74.09
CA ALA A 124 -3.17 -75.62 -73.13
C ALA A 124 -1.64 -75.51 -73.26
N LEU A 125 -1.09 -75.54 -74.49
CA LEU A 125 0.33 -75.30 -74.75
C LEU A 125 0.78 -73.89 -74.31
N ASP A 126 -0.04 -72.86 -74.51
CA ASP A 126 0.25 -71.50 -74.04
C ASP A 126 0.22 -71.40 -72.49
N VAL A 127 -0.66 -72.13 -71.80
CA VAL A 127 -0.63 -72.31 -70.35
C VAL A 127 0.61 -73.10 -69.89
N ALA A 128 1.04 -74.12 -70.65
CA ALA A 128 2.29 -74.85 -70.39
C ALA A 128 3.52 -73.95 -70.61
N ASN A 129 3.47 -73.01 -71.55
CA ASN A 129 4.52 -72.00 -71.75
C ASN A 129 4.58 -71.02 -70.58
N LEU A 130 3.43 -70.50 -70.11
CA LEU A 130 3.30 -69.61 -68.96
C LEU A 130 3.91 -70.21 -67.69
N ASN A 131 3.65 -71.50 -67.45
CA ASN A 131 4.20 -72.27 -66.33
C ASN A 131 5.63 -72.79 -66.55
N HIS A 132 6.34 -72.30 -67.58
CA HIS A 132 7.70 -72.72 -67.93
C HIS A 132 7.87 -74.26 -68.09
N GLY A 133 6.87 -74.95 -68.65
CA GLY A 133 6.76 -76.42 -68.65
C GLY A 133 7.94 -77.21 -69.24
N ALA A 134 8.78 -76.57 -70.06
CA ALA A 134 10.07 -77.13 -70.50
C ALA A 134 11.01 -77.46 -69.31
N SER A 135 11.02 -76.59 -68.30
CA SER A 135 11.81 -76.74 -67.06
C SER A 135 11.21 -77.77 -66.10
N GLU A 136 9.89 -77.95 -66.13
CA GLU A 136 9.18 -78.95 -65.31
C GLU A 136 9.45 -80.38 -65.79
N ASN A 137 9.27 -80.63 -67.08
CA ASN A 137 9.65 -81.90 -67.71
C ASN A 137 9.85 -81.71 -69.22
N GLN A 138 11.11 -81.54 -69.62
CA GLN A 138 11.50 -81.30 -71.01
C GLN A 138 11.02 -82.40 -71.98
N GLU A 139 10.96 -83.66 -71.54
CA GLU A 139 10.50 -84.79 -72.36
C GLU A 139 8.99 -84.71 -72.63
N ARG A 140 8.17 -84.56 -71.59
CA ARG A 140 6.72 -84.37 -71.73
C ARG A 140 6.37 -83.09 -72.50
N TYR A 141 7.06 -81.99 -72.24
CA TYR A 141 6.86 -80.74 -72.97
C TYR A 141 7.23 -80.86 -74.46
N ASN A 142 8.30 -81.59 -74.80
CA ASN A 142 8.62 -81.91 -76.20
C ASN A 142 7.59 -82.87 -76.82
N ASN A 143 7.04 -83.83 -76.05
CA ASN A 143 5.96 -84.70 -76.49
C ASN A 143 4.65 -83.91 -76.74
N ILE A 144 4.28 -82.96 -75.87
CA ILE A 144 3.13 -82.06 -76.03
C ILE A 144 3.27 -81.26 -77.33
N LYS A 145 4.41 -80.59 -77.57
CA LYS A 145 4.67 -79.92 -78.87
C LYS A 145 4.57 -80.87 -80.04
N THR A 146 5.13 -82.07 -79.92
CA THR A 146 5.08 -83.11 -80.95
C THR A 146 3.64 -83.59 -81.22
N LEU A 147 2.78 -83.66 -80.20
CA LEU A 147 1.36 -84.00 -80.33
C LEU A 147 0.59 -82.86 -81.01
N PHE A 148 0.84 -81.61 -80.62
CA PHE A 148 0.26 -80.41 -81.22
C PHE A 148 0.63 -80.24 -82.70
N ASP A 149 1.92 -80.36 -83.04
CA ASP A 149 2.41 -80.30 -84.42
C ASP A 149 1.80 -81.42 -85.27
N LYS A 150 1.72 -82.65 -84.73
CA LYS A 150 1.02 -83.76 -85.39
C LYS A 150 -0.47 -83.49 -85.54
N ALA A 151 -1.15 -82.92 -84.54
CA ALA A 151 -2.57 -82.58 -84.63
C ALA A 151 -2.81 -81.56 -85.75
N GLN A 152 -2.00 -80.51 -85.85
CA GLN A 152 -2.03 -79.57 -86.98
C GLN A 152 -1.72 -80.25 -88.32
N GLU A 153 -0.72 -81.14 -88.38
CA GLU A 153 -0.39 -81.88 -89.62
C GLU A 153 -1.57 -82.74 -90.09
N LYS A 154 -2.25 -83.43 -89.16
CA LYS A 154 -3.45 -84.22 -89.43
C LYS A 154 -4.62 -83.34 -89.89
N GLN A 155 -4.84 -82.20 -89.23
CA GLN A 155 -5.85 -81.20 -89.62
C GLN A 155 -5.61 -80.69 -91.04
N ARG A 156 -4.39 -80.25 -91.37
CA ARG A 156 -4.01 -79.80 -92.73
C ARG A 156 -4.11 -80.90 -93.80
N LYS A 157 -4.12 -82.18 -93.39
CA LYS A 157 -4.32 -83.35 -94.24
C LYS A 157 -5.75 -83.91 -94.19
N ASN A 158 -6.71 -83.15 -93.67
CA ASN A 158 -8.13 -83.50 -93.49
C ASN A 158 -8.37 -84.80 -92.69
N LYS A 159 -7.40 -85.22 -91.86
CA LYS A 159 -7.51 -86.38 -90.96
C LYS A 159 -8.09 -85.94 -89.61
N TRP A 160 -9.35 -85.53 -89.66
CA TRP A 160 -10.00 -84.84 -88.55
C TRP A 160 -10.07 -85.64 -87.24
N ALA A 161 -10.39 -86.94 -87.30
CA ALA A 161 -10.43 -87.80 -86.11
C ALA A 161 -9.05 -87.93 -85.45
N ASP A 162 -8.01 -88.24 -86.23
CA ASP A 162 -6.62 -88.24 -85.76
C ASP A 162 -6.23 -86.90 -85.10
N ALA A 163 -6.70 -85.77 -85.65
CA ALA A 163 -6.40 -84.44 -85.12
C ALA A 163 -7.10 -84.15 -83.78
N ILE A 164 -8.36 -84.58 -83.63
CA ILE A 164 -9.11 -84.50 -82.36
C ILE A 164 -8.42 -85.36 -81.29
N ASP A 165 -8.19 -86.64 -81.59
CA ASP A 165 -7.67 -87.60 -80.62
C ASP A 165 -6.23 -87.26 -80.19
N LEU A 166 -5.44 -86.64 -81.06
CA LEU A 166 -4.12 -86.08 -80.70
C LEU A 166 -4.21 -84.79 -79.87
N SER A 167 -5.21 -83.92 -80.12
CA SER A 167 -5.41 -82.69 -79.35
C SER A 167 -5.94 -82.97 -77.94
N GLU A 168 -6.87 -83.92 -77.81
CA GLU A 168 -7.38 -84.38 -76.51
C GLU A 168 -6.26 -85.07 -75.69
N LYS A 169 -5.35 -85.78 -76.37
CA LYS A 169 -4.14 -86.33 -75.73
C LYS A 169 -3.10 -85.27 -75.38
N GLU A 170 -2.94 -84.22 -76.19
CA GLU A 170 -2.06 -83.09 -75.92
C GLU A 170 -2.49 -82.35 -74.65
N MET A 171 -3.77 -82.00 -74.54
CA MET A 171 -4.31 -81.31 -73.35
C MET A 171 -4.19 -82.18 -72.09
N SER A 172 -4.43 -83.49 -72.21
CA SER A 172 -4.25 -84.43 -71.09
C SER A 172 -2.78 -84.57 -70.66
N GLU A 173 -1.82 -84.45 -71.59
CA GLU A 173 -0.39 -84.41 -71.27
C GLU A 173 0.02 -83.06 -70.65
N VAL A 174 -0.56 -81.93 -71.08
CA VAL A 174 -0.39 -80.61 -70.42
C VAL A 174 -0.88 -80.65 -68.97
N ASP A 175 -2.08 -81.18 -68.72
CA ASP A 175 -2.60 -81.30 -67.36
C ASP A 175 -1.71 -82.25 -66.52
N THR A 176 -1.17 -83.31 -67.11
CA THR A 176 -0.24 -84.24 -66.46
C THR A 176 1.12 -83.58 -66.16
N LEU A 177 1.63 -82.74 -67.06
CA LEU A 177 2.86 -81.96 -66.88
C LEU A 177 2.73 -80.96 -65.73
N LEU A 178 1.59 -80.25 -65.66
CA LEU A 178 1.36 -79.18 -64.70
C LEU A 178 0.77 -79.63 -63.35
N ALA A 179 0.34 -80.88 -63.23
CA ALA A 179 -0.23 -81.44 -61.99
C ALA A 179 0.68 -81.25 -60.76
N ARG A 180 2.01 -81.29 -60.93
CA ARG A 180 2.97 -81.00 -59.85
C ARG A 180 2.88 -79.55 -59.38
N LEU A 181 3.02 -78.59 -60.30
CA LEU A 181 2.95 -77.16 -59.99
C LEU A 181 1.59 -76.76 -59.41
N LEU A 182 0.49 -77.31 -59.91
CA LEU A 182 -0.86 -77.06 -59.37
C LEU A 182 -0.97 -77.51 -57.89
N ASN A 183 -0.38 -78.66 -57.54
CA ASN A 183 -0.36 -79.13 -56.16
C ASN A 183 0.59 -78.31 -55.28
N GLU A 184 1.77 -77.94 -55.77
CA GLU A 184 2.70 -77.04 -55.06
C GLU A 184 2.08 -75.67 -54.80
N ALA A 185 1.43 -75.07 -55.81
CA ALA A 185 0.78 -73.76 -55.69
C ALA A 185 -0.35 -73.79 -54.64
N LYS A 186 -1.17 -74.84 -54.62
CA LYS A 186 -2.22 -75.04 -53.59
C LYS A 186 -1.64 -75.25 -52.19
N GLN A 187 -0.59 -76.06 -52.05
CA GLN A 187 0.08 -76.26 -50.76
C GLN A 187 0.71 -74.95 -50.25
N LYS A 188 1.33 -74.15 -51.13
CA LYS A 188 1.88 -72.85 -50.79
C LYS A 188 0.79 -71.81 -50.47
N GLN A 189 -0.35 -71.82 -51.18
CA GLN A 189 -1.51 -70.99 -50.85
C GLN A 189 -2.03 -71.30 -49.43
N MET A 190 -2.15 -72.58 -49.07
CA MET A 190 -2.56 -73.00 -47.72
C MET A 190 -1.53 -72.57 -46.64
N ALA A 191 -0.24 -72.68 -46.93
CA ALA A 191 0.82 -72.22 -46.03
C ALA A 191 0.81 -70.68 -45.86
N ALA A 192 0.58 -69.93 -46.94
CA ALA A 192 0.44 -68.48 -46.92
C ALA A 192 -0.79 -68.04 -46.11
N GLN A 193 -1.94 -68.71 -46.28
CA GLN A 193 -3.14 -68.48 -45.48
C GLN A 193 -2.86 -68.76 -43.99
N SER A 194 -2.26 -69.91 -43.66
CA SER A 194 -1.93 -70.25 -42.26
C SER A 194 -0.97 -69.23 -41.62
N LYS A 195 -0.05 -68.65 -42.38
CA LYS A 195 0.86 -67.59 -41.92
C LYS A 195 0.19 -66.22 -41.80
N PHE A 196 -0.81 -65.94 -42.64
CA PHE A 196 -1.66 -64.76 -42.50
C PHE A 196 -2.60 -64.86 -41.28
N ASP A 197 -3.12 -66.04 -41.00
CA ASP A 197 -3.93 -66.29 -39.80
C ASP A 197 -3.07 -66.15 -38.52
N GLU A 198 -1.80 -66.60 -38.55
CA GLU A 198 -0.81 -66.34 -37.49
C GLU A 198 -0.50 -64.84 -37.32
N LEU A 199 -0.29 -64.10 -38.43
CA LEU A 199 -0.11 -62.65 -38.44
C LEU A 199 -1.29 -61.93 -37.77
N LYS A 200 -2.53 -62.32 -38.10
CA LYS A 200 -3.72 -61.77 -37.45
C LYS A 200 -3.81 -62.15 -35.98
N HIS A 201 -3.49 -63.39 -35.63
CA HIS A 201 -3.56 -63.88 -34.24
C HIS A 201 -2.59 -63.14 -33.29
N VAL A 202 -1.40 -62.73 -33.76
CA VAL A 202 -0.48 -61.90 -32.96
C VAL A 202 -0.89 -60.42 -32.84
N GLY A 203 -2.05 -60.03 -33.38
CA GLY A 203 -2.61 -58.68 -33.23
C GLY A 203 -2.21 -57.66 -34.30
N ALA A 204 -1.72 -58.12 -35.46
CA ALA A 204 -1.23 -57.21 -36.51
C ALA A 204 -2.26 -56.18 -37.00
N GLU A 205 -3.57 -56.44 -36.87
CA GLU A 205 -4.63 -55.48 -37.19
C GLU A 205 -4.54 -54.17 -36.38
N GLN A 206 -4.02 -54.23 -35.15
CA GLN A 206 -3.77 -53.05 -34.30
C GLN A 206 -2.36 -52.48 -34.49
N TYR A 207 -1.35 -53.34 -34.60
CA TYR A 207 0.06 -52.92 -34.50
C TYR A 207 0.75 -52.73 -35.86
N ALA A 208 0.37 -53.46 -36.89
CA ALA A 208 1.05 -53.53 -38.19
C ALA A 208 0.09 -53.72 -39.39
N ASN A 209 -1.06 -53.01 -39.39
CA ASN A 209 -2.18 -53.25 -40.30
C ASN A 209 -1.82 -53.20 -41.80
N GLU A 210 -0.78 -52.45 -42.19
CA GLU A 210 -0.26 -52.42 -43.57
C GLU A 210 0.17 -53.81 -44.09
N TYR A 211 0.68 -54.68 -43.21
CA TYR A 211 1.04 -56.06 -43.56
C TYR A 211 -0.19 -56.92 -43.73
N VAL A 212 -1.24 -56.71 -42.91
CA VAL A 212 -2.51 -57.43 -43.01
C VAL A 212 -3.16 -57.15 -44.37
N LEU A 213 -3.32 -55.87 -44.73
CA LEU A 213 -3.87 -55.47 -46.02
C LEU A 213 -3.02 -56.00 -47.20
N SER A 214 -1.69 -55.84 -47.12
CA SER A 214 -0.78 -56.30 -48.19
C SER A 214 -0.82 -57.81 -48.42
N VAL A 215 -0.90 -58.63 -47.36
CA VAL A 215 -0.95 -60.09 -47.52
C VAL A 215 -2.34 -60.56 -47.96
N GLN A 216 -3.42 -59.91 -47.48
CA GLN A 216 -4.79 -60.22 -47.90
C GLN A 216 -4.97 -60.03 -49.42
N ASP A 217 -4.42 -58.95 -50.00
CA ASP A 217 -4.42 -58.74 -51.44
C ASP A 217 -3.52 -59.76 -52.18
N MET A 218 -2.38 -60.18 -51.61
CA MET A 218 -1.57 -61.25 -52.20
C MET A 218 -2.33 -62.58 -52.27
N LEU A 219 -3.00 -62.98 -51.17
CA LEU A 219 -3.79 -64.22 -51.10
C LEU A 219 -4.90 -64.26 -52.15
N ARG A 220 -5.63 -63.16 -52.33
CA ARG A 220 -6.65 -63.00 -53.37
C ARG A 220 -6.09 -63.14 -54.79
N ASN A 221 -4.89 -62.60 -55.03
CA ASN A 221 -4.23 -62.72 -56.34
C ASN A 221 -3.72 -64.14 -56.60
N ILE A 222 -3.20 -64.84 -55.57
CA ILE A 222 -2.80 -66.25 -55.66
C ILE A 222 -3.99 -67.14 -56.04
N GLU A 223 -5.16 -66.90 -55.46
CA GLU A 223 -6.39 -67.63 -55.79
C GLU A 223 -6.82 -67.42 -57.25
N ASN A 224 -6.83 -66.17 -57.73
CA ASN A 224 -7.10 -65.84 -59.14
C ASN A 224 -6.13 -66.56 -60.09
N LYS A 225 -4.83 -66.60 -59.75
CA LYS A 225 -3.81 -67.26 -60.56
C LYS A 225 -4.01 -68.77 -60.68
N ILE A 226 -4.38 -69.44 -59.57
CA ILE A 226 -4.66 -70.88 -59.56
C ILE A 226 -5.96 -71.22 -60.28
N THR A 227 -7.01 -70.41 -60.12
CA THR A 227 -8.38 -70.77 -60.54
C THR A 227 -8.77 -70.24 -61.92
N VAL A 228 -8.29 -69.05 -62.32
CA VAL A 228 -8.68 -68.37 -63.57
C VAL A 228 -7.53 -68.35 -64.57
N GLU A 229 -6.35 -67.85 -64.19
CA GLU A 229 -5.22 -67.67 -65.13
C GLU A 229 -4.50 -68.98 -65.48
N ARG A 230 -4.63 -70.01 -64.62
CA ARG A 230 -3.82 -71.24 -64.62
C ARG A 230 -2.30 -70.97 -64.50
N ASP A 231 -1.92 -69.86 -63.88
CA ASP A 231 -0.53 -69.48 -63.60
C ASP A 231 -0.07 -70.07 -62.25
N TYR A 232 0.21 -71.38 -62.24
CA TYR A 232 0.59 -72.11 -61.03
C TYR A 232 2.01 -71.73 -60.56
N LEU A 233 2.92 -71.44 -61.50
CA LEU A 233 4.28 -71.00 -61.18
C LEU A 233 4.28 -69.60 -60.54
N GLY A 234 3.54 -68.64 -61.10
CA GLY A 234 3.36 -67.31 -60.53
C GLY A 234 2.64 -67.36 -59.19
N ALA A 235 1.56 -68.15 -59.07
CA ALA A 235 0.86 -68.36 -57.81
C ALA A 235 1.76 -68.91 -56.70
N ARG A 236 2.59 -69.93 -57.01
CA ARG A 236 3.52 -70.54 -56.04
C ARG A 236 4.56 -69.52 -55.55
N ASN A 237 5.14 -68.75 -56.46
CA ASN A 237 6.16 -67.76 -56.12
C ASN A 237 5.54 -66.58 -55.31
N GLN A 238 4.35 -66.10 -55.71
CA GLN A 238 3.64 -65.05 -54.97
C GLN A 238 3.19 -65.52 -53.57
N ALA A 239 2.89 -66.82 -53.40
CA ALA A 239 2.63 -67.41 -52.10
C ALA A 239 3.88 -67.49 -51.20
N ASP A 240 5.06 -67.73 -51.76
CA ASP A 240 6.33 -67.64 -51.01
C ASP A 240 6.62 -66.20 -50.54
N ASP A 241 6.31 -65.19 -51.36
CA ASP A 241 6.44 -63.78 -50.95
C ASP A 241 5.35 -63.36 -49.93
N ALA A 242 4.13 -63.89 -50.04
CA ALA A 242 3.08 -63.70 -49.03
C ALA A 242 3.45 -64.32 -47.67
N ILE A 243 4.10 -65.50 -47.65
CA ILE A 243 4.64 -66.13 -46.43
C ILE A 243 5.69 -65.21 -45.80
N ARG A 244 6.70 -64.76 -46.56
CA ARG A 244 7.73 -63.84 -46.05
C ARG A 244 7.13 -62.55 -45.50
N LYS A 245 6.18 -61.95 -46.23
CA LYS A 245 5.53 -60.70 -45.82
C LYS A 245 4.69 -60.88 -44.55
N SER A 246 4.10 -62.05 -44.33
CA SER A 246 3.47 -62.42 -43.05
C SER A 246 4.50 -62.54 -41.92
N GLU A 247 5.64 -63.17 -42.17
CA GLU A 247 6.72 -63.34 -41.17
C GLU A 247 7.35 -61.99 -40.78
N ASP A 248 7.62 -61.10 -41.74
CA ASP A 248 8.03 -59.71 -41.49
C ASP A 248 6.97 -58.97 -40.65
N GLY A 249 5.69 -59.13 -40.98
CA GLY A 249 4.58 -58.49 -40.26
C GLY A 249 4.40 -58.99 -38.82
N ILE A 250 4.66 -60.28 -38.57
CA ILE A 250 4.68 -60.87 -37.22
C ILE A 250 5.82 -60.26 -36.39
N ILE A 251 7.01 -60.14 -36.99
CA ILE A 251 8.18 -59.54 -36.34
C ILE A 251 7.95 -58.06 -36.04
N ALA A 252 7.38 -57.31 -37.00
CA ALA A 252 7.04 -55.88 -36.83
C ALA A 252 5.97 -55.67 -35.74
N THR A 253 4.93 -56.51 -35.73
CA THR A 253 3.86 -56.51 -34.71
C THR A 253 4.45 -56.69 -33.31
N LYS A 254 5.23 -57.76 -33.11
CA LYS A 254 5.87 -58.04 -31.82
C LYS A 254 6.87 -56.95 -31.42
N GLY A 255 7.61 -56.39 -32.38
CA GLY A 255 8.52 -55.27 -32.14
C GLY A 255 7.80 -54.03 -31.59
N LYS A 256 6.66 -53.65 -32.18
CA LYS A 256 5.85 -52.52 -31.70
C LYS A 256 5.25 -52.79 -30.30
N MET A 257 4.68 -53.97 -30.09
CA MET A 257 4.16 -54.37 -28.77
C MET A 257 5.26 -54.35 -27.69
N ALA A 258 6.46 -54.84 -28.02
CA ALA A 258 7.62 -54.81 -27.14
C ALA A 258 8.10 -53.37 -26.82
N TYR A 259 8.02 -52.46 -27.79
CA TYR A 259 8.33 -51.03 -27.58
C TYR A 259 7.30 -50.35 -26.65
N GLU A 260 6.01 -50.58 -26.86
CA GLU A 260 4.95 -50.02 -26.01
C GLU A 260 5.08 -50.51 -24.55
N GLN A 261 5.48 -51.77 -24.34
CA GLN A 261 5.80 -52.29 -23.00
C GLN A 261 7.08 -51.67 -22.39
N LEU A 262 8.09 -51.34 -23.20
CA LEU A 262 9.28 -50.64 -22.72
C LEU A 262 8.94 -49.22 -22.25
N SER A 263 8.16 -48.45 -23.02
CA SER A 263 7.75 -47.08 -22.64
C SER A 263 7.06 -47.07 -21.28
N ILE A 264 6.09 -47.94 -21.06
CA ILE A 264 5.33 -48.04 -19.78
C ILE A 264 6.26 -48.32 -18.58
N LEU A 265 7.35 -49.06 -18.79
CA LEU A 265 8.34 -49.35 -17.75
C LEU A 265 9.32 -48.19 -17.52
N GLU A 266 9.72 -47.50 -18.60
CA GLU A 266 10.56 -46.30 -18.56
C GLU A 266 9.84 -45.15 -17.85
N ASP A 267 8.60 -44.88 -18.24
CA ASP A 267 7.71 -43.88 -17.63
C ASP A 267 7.51 -44.14 -16.13
N GLY A 268 7.26 -45.41 -15.74
CA GLY A 268 7.10 -45.79 -14.32
C GLY A 268 8.40 -45.75 -13.51
N LEU A 269 9.56 -45.99 -14.13
CA LEU A 269 10.87 -45.81 -13.49
C LEU A 269 11.19 -44.32 -13.32
N ALA A 270 10.88 -43.49 -14.32
CA ALA A 270 11.02 -42.04 -14.26
C ALA A 270 10.10 -41.42 -13.19
N GLU A 271 8.85 -41.89 -13.07
CA GLU A 271 7.94 -41.47 -12.00
C GLU A 271 8.53 -41.80 -10.61
N ALA A 272 9.03 -43.03 -10.42
CA ALA A 272 9.66 -43.43 -9.16
C ALA A 272 10.91 -42.60 -8.83
N GLN A 273 11.80 -42.38 -9.81
CA GLN A 273 12.99 -41.54 -9.64
C GLN A 273 12.61 -40.09 -9.30
N GLY A 274 11.62 -39.51 -10.01
CA GLY A 274 11.10 -38.16 -9.76
C GLY A 274 10.44 -38.00 -8.39
N LYS A 275 9.80 -39.05 -7.87
CA LYS A 275 9.29 -39.14 -6.49
C LYS A 275 10.38 -39.48 -5.45
N GLY A 276 11.67 -39.49 -5.82
CA GLY A 276 12.78 -39.63 -4.88
C GLY A 276 13.22 -41.07 -4.56
N ALA A 277 12.93 -42.05 -5.44
CA ALA A 277 13.28 -43.45 -5.20
C ALA A 277 14.77 -43.70 -4.90
N LEU A 278 15.67 -42.86 -5.43
CA LEU A 278 17.12 -42.88 -5.13
C LEU A 278 17.46 -42.72 -3.64
N ILE A 279 16.59 -42.03 -2.88
CA ILE A 279 16.70 -41.81 -1.43
C ILE A 279 15.91 -42.88 -0.67
N HIS A 280 14.62 -43.02 -1.01
CA HIS A 280 13.67 -43.77 -0.18
C HIS A 280 13.61 -45.29 -0.49
N ALA A 281 13.87 -45.70 -1.73
CA ALA A 281 13.68 -47.07 -2.21
C ALA A 281 14.86 -47.62 -3.04
N LYS A 282 16.07 -47.08 -2.82
CA LYS A 282 17.28 -47.27 -3.63
C LYS A 282 17.55 -48.69 -4.11
N ASP A 283 17.50 -49.69 -3.23
CA ASP A 283 17.82 -51.08 -3.60
C ASP A 283 16.75 -51.71 -4.50
N LEU A 284 15.49 -51.30 -4.35
CA LEU A 284 14.38 -51.72 -5.20
C LEU A 284 14.40 -50.98 -6.54
N LEU A 285 14.78 -49.70 -6.55
CA LEU A 285 15.02 -48.94 -7.78
C LEU A 285 16.10 -49.64 -8.62
N LYS A 286 17.27 -49.89 -8.03
CA LYS A 286 18.35 -50.59 -8.72
C LYS A 286 17.92 -51.98 -9.21
N SER A 287 17.19 -52.75 -8.41
CA SER A 287 16.68 -54.07 -8.83
C SER A 287 15.75 -53.99 -10.05
N CYS A 288 15.04 -52.88 -10.22
CA CYS A 288 14.21 -52.64 -11.40
C CYS A 288 15.04 -52.10 -12.58
N GLU A 289 16.03 -51.23 -12.36
CA GLU A 289 16.97 -50.74 -13.38
C GLU A 289 17.80 -51.90 -13.97
N ASP A 290 18.45 -52.73 -13.14
CA ASP A 290 19.19 -53.95 -13.54
C ASP A 290 18.28 -54.91 -14.36
N SER A 291 16.97 -54.94 -14.05
CA SER A 291 15.98 -55.72 -14.79
C SER A 291 15.62 -55.05 -16.13
N PHE A 292 15.47 -53.72 -16.17
CA PHE A 292 15.09 -52.95 -17.37
C PHE A 292 16.20 -52.96 -18.42
N ASP A 293 17.47 -52.79 -18.02
CA ASP A 293 18.64 -52.93 -18.90
C ASP A 293 18.68 -54.31 -19.58
N THR A 294 18.29 -55.36 -18.85
CA THR A 294 18.18 -56.72 -19.39
C THR A 294 17.10 -56.81 -20.48
N ILE A 295 15.99 -56.08 -20.35
CA ILE A 295 14.90 -56.02 -21.34
C ILE A 295 15.30 -55.16 -22.54
N LEU A 296 15.92 -53.99 -22.34
CA LEU A 296 16.49 -53.15 -23.41
C LEU A 296 17.48 -53.95 -24.27
N LYS A 297 18.33 -54.76 -23.63
CA LYS A 297 19.23 -55.68 -24.35
C LYS A 297 18.45 -56.71 -25.18
N GLN A 298 17.46 -57.39 -24.61
CA GLN A 298 16.62 -58.34 -25.36
C GLN A 298 15.93 -57.67 -26.57
N TYR A 299 15.48 -56.42 -26.44
CA TYR A 299 14.88 -55.64 -27.51
C TYR A 299 15.86 -55.34 -28.65
N SER A 300 17.09 -54.90 -28.31
CA SER A 300 18.15 -54.68 -29.30
C SER A 300 18.58 -55.97 -30.03
N GLU A 301 18.52 -57.11 -29.34
CA GLU A 301 18.73 -58.46 -29.90
C GLU A 301 17.50 -59.00 -30.67
N LYS A 302 16.44 -58.19 -30.84
CA LYS A 302 15.16 -58.51 -31.50
C LYS A 302 14.37 -59.69 -30.87
N LYS A 303 14.62 -60.00 -29.59
CA LYS A 303 13.96 -61.09 -28.85
C LYS A 303 12.62 -60.61 -28.28
N TYR A 304 11.73 -60.10 -29.13
CA TYR A 304 10.53 -59.37 -28.72
C TYR A 304 9.57 -60.19 -27.82
N ASP A 305 9.46 -61.50 -28.03
CA ASP A 305 8.69 -62.38 -27.12
C ASP A 305 9.26 -62.40 -25.70
N MET A 306 10.59 -62.41 -25.55
CA MET A 306 11.23 -62.33 -24.23
C MET A 306 11.05 -60.95 -23.59
N VAL A 307 11.04 -59.88 -24.39
CA VAL A 307 10.76 -58.52 -23.90
C VAL A 307 9.35 -58.45 -23.30
N ILE A 308 8.35 -58.96 -24.03
CA ILE A 308 6.94 -58.93 -23.61
C ILE A 308 6.73 -59.74 -22.32
N GLU A 309 7.30 -60.94 -22.19
CA GLU A 309 7.18 -61.71 -20.94
C GLU A 309 8.00 -61.11 -19.77
N SER A 310 9.21 -60.60 -20.04
CA SER A 310 10.03 -59.94 -19.00
C SER A 310 9.36 -58.66 -18.50
N ALA A 311 8.68 -57.91 -19.37
CA ALA A 311 7.93 -56.71 -19.02
C ALA A 311 6.78 -57.00 -18.04
N LYS A 312 6.02 -58.08 -18.26
CA LYS A 312 4.96 -58.54 -17.34
C LYS A 312 5.49 -58.85 -15.93
N ILE A 313 6.75 -59.30 -15.82
CA ILE A 313 7.41 -59.58 -14.54
C ILE A 313 7.94 -58.29 -13.89
N LEU A 314 8.41 -57.32 -14.69
CA LEU A 314 8.97 -56.07 -14.17
C LEU A 314 7.90 -55.04 -13.77
N GLY A 315 6.80 -54.92 -14.51
CA GLY A 315 5.72 -53.94 -14.26
C GLY A 315 5.21 -53.94 -12.80
N PRO A 316 4.84 -55.11 -12.22
CA PRO A 316 4.44 -55.18 -10.81
C PRO A 316 5.54 -54.77 -9.81
N LYS A 317 6.83 -54.93 -10.15
CA LYS A 317 7.94 -54.43 -9.31
C LYS A 317 8.08 -52.92 -9.40
N VAL A 318 7.90 -52.32 -10.59
CA VAL A 318 7.93 -50.86 -10.79
C VAL A 318 6.75 -50.20 -10.05
N GLN A 319 5.56 -50.79 -10.12
CA GLN A 319 4.41 -50.32 -9.32
C GLN A 319 4.66 -50.42 -7.81
N LYS A 320 5.26 -51.54 -7.34
CA LYS A 320 5.69 -51.66 -5.94
C LYS A 320 6.77 -50.62 -5.56
N LEU A 321 7.66 -50.27 -6.47
CA LEU A 321 8.69 -49.26 -6.28
C LEU A 321 8.09 -47.85 -6.12
N ILE A 322 7.16 -47.46 -6.98
CA ILE A 322 6.43 -46.17 -6.89
C ILE A 322 5.73 -46.08 -5.53
N TYR A 323 4.95 -47.11 -5.15
CA TYR A 323 4.27 -47.18 -3.85
C TYR A 323 5.24 -47.09 -2.65
N THR A 324 6.31 -47.91 -2.65
CA THR A 324 7.30 -47.94 -1.55
C THR A 324 8.03 -46.60 -1.41
N THR A 325 8.23 -45.89 -2.51
CA THR A 325 8.85 -44.56 -2.53
C THR A 325 7.92 -43.52 -1.90
N ARG A 326 6.66 -43.45 -2.35
CA ARG A 326 5.63 -42.52 -1.83
C ARG A 326 5.42 -42.70 -0.32
N LEU A 327 5.23 -43.95 0.12
CA LEU A 327 5.10 -44.33 1.53
C LEU A 327 6.25 -43.78 2.39
N LYS A 328 7.50 -44.08 2.00
CA LYS A 328 8.69 -43.70 2.78
C LYS A 328 9.06 -42.22 2.68
N SER A 329 8.65 -41.53 1.62
CA SER A 329 8.83 -40.08 1.50
C SER A 329 7.90 -39.35 2.46
N ALA A 330 6.61 -39.69 2.46
CA ALA A 330 5.63 -39.18 3.41
C ALA A 330 5.97 -39.52 4.88
N GLU A 331 6.45 -40.74 5.16
CA GLU A 331 6.93 -41.14 6.49
C GLU A 331 8.12 -40.26 6.95
N ALA A 332 9.09 -40.00 6.07
CA ALA A 332 10.21 -39.13 6.38
C ALA A 332 9.76 -37.67 6.64
N LYS A 333 8.78 -37.16 5.86
CA LYS A 333 8.20 -35.82 6.06
C LYS A 333 7.48 -35.69 7.40
N ILE A 334 6.67 -36.67 7.78
CA ILE A 334 6.03 -36.76 9.10
C ILE A 334 7.08 -36.69 10.22
N ASN A 335 8.16 -37.47 10.09
CA ASN A 335 9.23 -37.51 11.11
C ASN A 335 10.00 -36.17 11.24
N ILE A 336 10.15 -35.41 10.15
CA ILE A 336 10.73 -34.05 10.20
C ILE A 336 9.77 -33.08 10.92
N VAL A 337 8.45 -33.17 10.66
CA VAL A 337 7.45 -32.35 11.36
C VAL A 337 7.43 -32.65 12.87
N VAL A 338 7.49 -33.94 13.26
CA VAL A 338 7.60 -34.35 14.67
C VAL A 338 8.85 -33.73 15.32
N ALA A 339 10.02 -33.91 14.71
CA ALA A 339 11.27 -33.41 15.27
C ALA A 339 11.31 -31.87 15.40
N GLU A 340 10.68 -31.13 14.48
CA GLU A 340 10.60 -29.68 14.57
C GLU A 340 9.58 -29.20 15.62
N ILE A 341 8.45 -29.90 15.79
CA ILE A 341 7.51 -29.65 16.90
C ILE A 341 8.17 -29.89 18.25
N ASP A 342 8.90 -31.00 18.41
CA ASP A 342 9.61 -31.32 19.65
C ASP A 342 10.70 -30.28 19.95
N LYS A 343 11.51 -29.90 18.94
CA LYS A 343 12.50 -28.81 19.03
C LYS A 343 11.87 -27.47 19.42
N LEU A 344 10.71 -27.12 18.87
CA LEU A 344 9.98 -25.89 19.24
C LEU A 344 9.43 -25.96 20.68
N LYS A 345 8.95 -27.12 21.14
CA LYS A 345 8.51 -27.35 22.52
C LYS A 345 9.67 -27.26 23.52
N GLU A 346 10.79 -27.93 23.25
CA GLU A 346 12.01 -27.81 24.07
C GLU A 346 12.58 -26.39 24.06
N GLY A 347 12.50 -25.69 22.93
CA GLY A 347 12.81 -24.27 22.80
C GLY A 347 11.87 -23.35 23.60
N GLY A 348 10.73 -23.85 24.08
CA GLY A 348 9.75 -23.12 24.88
C GLY A 348 8.69 -22.35 24.07
N ALA A 349 8.52 -22.63 22.78
CA ALA A 349 7.61 -21.88 21.91
C ALA A 349 6.14 -21.91 22.42
N THR A 350 5.70 -23.00 23.04
CA THR A 350 4.36 -23.10 23.67
C THR A 350 4.13 -22.12 24.82
N GLN A 351 5.18 -21.65 25.50
CA GLN A 351 5.09 -20.66 26.59
C GLN A 351 5.03 -19.22 26.06
N TYR A 352 5.73 -18.91 24.98
CA TYR A 352 5.89 -17.55 24.45
C TYR A 352 5.02 -17.24 23.22
N LEU A 353 4.57 -18.28 22.51
CA LEU A 353 3.70 -18.23 21.32
C LEU A 353 2.59 -19.30 21.42
N PRO A 354 1.70 -19.23 22.43
CA PRO A 354 0.68 -20.24 22.68
C PRO A 354 -0.31 -20.40 21.50
N GLY A 355 -0.77 -21.63 21.26
CA GLY A 355 -1.68 -21.99 20.16
C GLY A 355 -1.00 -22.23 18.80
N ARG A 356 0.25 -21.79 18.63
CA ARG A 356 0.97 -21.86 17.35
C ARG A 356 1.59 -23.23 17.09
N VAL A 357 2.17 -23.85 18.11
CA VAL A 357 2.73 -25.21 18.01
C VAL A 357 1.59 -26.23 17.88
N GLU A 358 0.48 -25.94 18.56
CA GLU A 358 -0.76 -26.71 18.53
C GLU A 358 -1.35 -26.74 17.10
N THR A 359 -1.24 -25.65 16.33
CA THR A 359 -1.60 -25.63 14.89
C THR A 359 -0.72 -26.57 14.05
N MET A 360 0.57 -26.70 14.39
CA MET A 360 1.45 -27.71 13.75
C MET A 360 1.07 -29.14 14.19
N GLU A 361 0.61 -29.36 15.42
CA GLU A 361 0.15 -30.66 15.90
C GLU A 361 -1.18 -31.09 15.24
N GLU A 362 -2.11 -30.16 15.03
CA GLU A 362 -3.31 -30.38 14.22
C GLU A 362 -2.94 -30.77 12.78
N SER A 363 -2.01 -30.03 12.17
CA SER A 363 -1.49 -30.34 10.83
C SER A 363 -0.79 -31.71 10.78
N LEU A 364 0.01 -32.06 11.79
CA LEU A 364 0.65 -33.37 11.91
C LEU A 364 -0.39 -34.50 12.05
N ASN A 365 -1.51 -34.26 12.73
CA ASN A 365 -2.58 -35.24 12.87
C ASN A 365 -3.38 -35.43 11.58
N ASP A 366 -3.64 -34.36 10.81
CA ASP A 366 -4.21 -34.44 9.45
C ASP A 366 -3.26 -35.17 8.49
N ALA A 367 -1.96 -34.86 8.51
CA ALA A 367 -0.95 -35.58 7.73
C ALA A 367 -0.91 -37.08 8.09
N ARG A 368 -0.99 -37.42 9.39
CA ARG A 368 -1.08 -38.83 9.85
C ARG A 368 -2.37 -39.51 9.41
N ALA A 369 -3.51 -38.82 9.37
CA ALA A 369 -4.76 -39.36 8.85
C ALA A 369 -4.64 -39.68 7.34
N LYS A 370 -4.18 -38.72 6.53
CA LYS A 370 -3.91 -38.90 5.10
C LYS A 370 -2.92 -40.02 4.81
N PHE A 371 -1.91 -40.20 5.66
CA PHE A 371 -0.97 -41.32 5.58
C PHE A 371 -1.64 -42.70 5.78
N GLN A 372 -2.58 -42.81 6.72
CA GLN A 372 -3.37 -44.05 6.93
C GLN A 372 -4.39 -44.30 5.80
N GLU A 373 -4.81 -43.25 5.08
CA GLU A 373 -5.63 -43.34 3.86
C GLU A 373 -4.82 -43.59 2.57
N GLU A 374 -3.52 -43.88 2.67
CA GLU A 374 -2.56 -44.03 1.55
C GLU A 374 -2.43 -42.79 0.62
N LYS A 375 -2.91 -41.62 1.07
CA LYS A 375 -2.83 -40.32 0.37
C LYS A 375 -1.48 -39.64 0.61
N PHE A 376 -0.41 -40.27 0.15
CA PHE A 376 0.96 -39.83 0.45
C PHE A 376 1.28 -38.41 -0.04
N GLU A 377 0.79 -38.00 -1.21
CA GLU A 377 0.97 -36.63 -1.73
C GLU A 377 0.27 -35.57 -0.85
N GLU A 378 -1.02 -35.78 -0.50
CA GLU A 378 -1.74 -34.87 0.40
C GLU A 378 -1.07 -34.80 1.79
N CYS A 379 -0.54 -35.93 2.27
CA CYS A 379 0.24 -36.00 3.51
C CYS A 379 1.50 -35.13 3.43
N GLU A 380 2.25 -35.17 2.32
CA GLU A 380 3.43 -34.33 2.14
C GLU A 380 3.11 -32.83 2.03
N GLU A 381 2.02 -32.45 1.34
CA GLU A 381 1.57 -31.05 1.25
C GLU A 381 1.21 -30.47 2.63
N VAL A 382 0.53 -31.26 3.47
CA VAL A 382 0.23 -30.88 4.85
C VAL A 382 1.51 -30.80 5.70
N CYS A 383 2.45 -31.74 5.54
CA CYS A 383 3.75 -31.66 6.22
C CYS A 383 4.55 -30.41 5.82
N VAL A 384 4.58 -30.05 4.54
CA VAL A 384 5.22 -28.81 4.06
C VAL A 384 4.52 -27.57 4.62
N THR A 385 3.19 -27.61 4.76
CA THR A 385 2.41 -26.52 5.38
C THR A 385 2.70 -26.38 6.87
N ALA A 386 2.82 -27.49 7.61
CA ALA A 386 3.22 -27.50 9.00
C ALA A 386 4.65 -26.94 9.19
N LEU A 387 5.62 -27.34 8.36
CA LEU A 387 7.00 -26.83 8.43
C LEU A 387 7.09 -25.32 8.15
N ARG A 388 6.30 -24.80 7.19
CA ARG A 388 6.17 -23.35 6.97
C ARG A 388 5.60 -22.61 8.18
N GLU A 389 4.72 -23.23 8.96
CA GLU A 389 4.27 -22.63 10.22
C GLU A 389 5.39 -22.65 11.27
N GLY A 390 6.18 -23.72 11.34
CA GLY A 390 7.40 -23.79 12.15
C GLY A 390 8.41 -22.67 11.82
N GLU A 391 8.64 -22.38 10.55
CA GLU A 391 9.47 -21.23 10.09
C GLU A 391 8.92 -19.88 10.62
N LYS A 392 7.59 -19.66 10.54
CA LYS A 392 6.94 -18.47 11.11
C LYS A 392 7.00 -18.41 12.64
N ILE A 393 7.05 -19.56 13.32
CA ILE A 393 7.22 -19.62 14.78
C ILE A 393 8.65 -19.22 15.15
N HIS A 394 9.68 -19.71 14.43
CA HIS A 394 11.07 -19.25 14.64
C HIS A 394 11.22 -17.75 14.42
N ALA A 395 10.61 -17.18 13.37
CA ALA A 395 10.63 -15.74 13.13
C ALA A 395 9.99 -14.96 14.29
N ALA A 396 8.74 -15.27 14.65
CA ALA A 396 8.04 -14.58 15.74
C ALA A 396 8.74 -14.74 17.11
N PHE A 397 9.40 -15.88 17.36
CA PHE A 397 10.10 -16.12 18.63
C PHE A 397 11.46 -15.42 18.67
N ASN A 398 12.13 -15.30 17.51
CA ASN A 398 13.28 -14.43 17.34
C ASN A 398 12.94 -12.96 17.62
N ASP A 399 11.81 -12.47 17.10
CA ASP A 399 11.41 -11.08 17.27
C ASP A 399 11.11 -10.76 18.74
N LEU A 400 10.43 -11.67 19.47
CA LEU A 400 10.28 -11.58 20.93
C LEU A 400 11.62 -11.55 21.68
N ALA A 401 12.64 -12.28 21.20
CA ALA A 401 13.98 -12.25 21.77
C ALA A 401 14.71 -10.92 21.49
N LEU A 402 14.57 -10.36 20.28
CA LEU A 402 15.13 -9.07 19.92
C LEU A 402 14.48 -7.92 20.71
N ASP A 403 13.16 -7.95 20.90
CA ASP A 403 12.46 -6.98 21.74
C ASP A 403 12.85 -7.11 23.22
N ALA A 404 12.97 -8.33 23.75
CA ALA A 404 13.47 -8.53 25.11
C ALA A 404 14.89 -7.95 25.28
N MET A 405 15.79 -8.24 24.33
CA MET A 405 17.16 -7.68 24.31
C MET A 405 17.18 -6.16 24.19
N ARG A 406 16.30 -5.57 23.37
CA ARG A 406 16.18 -4.11 23.21
C ARG A 406 15.72 -3.43 24.49
N ASN A 407 14.66 -3.93 25.12
CA ASN A 407 14.15 -3.43 26.39
C ASN A 407 15.20 -3.54 27.51
N ALA A 408 16.02 -4.60 27.50
CA ALA A 408 17.12 -4.77 28.43
C ALA A 408 18.28 -3.80 28.16
N ALA A 409 18.63 -3.57 26.89
CA ALA A 409 19.65 -2.60 26.49
C ALA A 409 19.25 -1.17 26.89
N GLU A 410 17.99 -0.77 26.66
CA GLU A 410 17.47 0.55 27.01
C GLU A 410 17.46 0.77 28.53
N SER A 411 16.97 -0.21 29.31
CA SER A 411 17.05 -0.16 30.79
C SER A 411 18.50 0.00 31.27
N LEU A 412 19.42 -0.79 30.73
CA LEU A 412 20.84 -0.75 31.08
C LEU A 412 21.50 0.58 30.69
N GLU A 413 21.15 1.16 29.55
CA GLU A 413 21.66 2.46 29.10
C GLU A 413 21.10 3.62 29.95
N ILE A 414 19.81 3.59 30.32
CA ILE A 414 19.21 4.56 31.25
C ILE A 414 19.91 4.46 32.62
N ALA A 415 20.08 3.25 33.15
CA ALA A 415 20.79 3.00 34.40
C ALA A 415 22.23 3.52 34.36
N ARG A 416 22.97 3.23 33.27
CA ARG A 416 24.34 3.72 33.09
C ARG A 416 24.41 5.24 33.00
N ASN A 417 23.54 5.86 32.21
CA ASN A 417 23.49 7.31 32.04
C ASN A 417 23.13 8.05 33.34
N VAL A 418 22.27 7.49 34.18
CA VAL A 418 21.95 8.08 35.50
C VAL A 418 23.09 7.86 36.49
N PHE A 419 23.68 6.65 36.53
CA PHE A 419 24.83 6.34 37.39
C PHE A 419 26.05 7.23 37.09
N ASP A 420 26.46 7.34 35.82
CA ASP A 420 27.62 8.14 35.41
C ASP A 420 27.39 9.64 35.67
N LYS A 421 26.21 10.18 35.33
CA LYS A 421 25.87 11.60 35.60
C LYS A 421 25.78 11.94 37.08
N MET A 422 25.55 10.95 37.95
CA MET A 422 25.46 11.12 39.39
C MET A 422 26.75 10.71 40.11
N GLY A 423 27.86 10.46 39.42
CA GLY A 423 29.10 9.94 40.03
C GLY A 423 29.58 10.69 41.29
N ASP A 424 29.39 12.01 41.35
CA ASP A 424 29.77 12.86 42.48
C ASP A 424 28.97 12.57 43.78
N ILE A 425 27.79 11.95 43.72
CA ILE A 425 26.99 11.64 44.93
C ILE A 425 27.66 10.60 45.83
N PHE A 426 28.52 9.76 45.23
CA PHE A 426 29.22 8.67 45.91
C PHE A 426 30.51 9.14 46.61
N ILE A 427 30.92 10.41 46.40
CA ILE A 427 32.02 11.03 47.13
C ILE A 427 31.62 11.16 48.61
N ILE A 428 32.50 10.67 49.49
CA ILE A 428 32.35 10.72 50.95
C ILE A 428 32.56 12.16 51.44
N ARG A 429 31.57 12.70 52.14
CA ARG A 429 31.57 14.08 52.67
C ARG A 429 32.12 14.15 54.09
N SER A 430 33.34 14.66 54.21
CA SER A 430 34.03 14.86 55.49
C SER A 430 33.71 16.20 56.19
N ASP A 431 32.92 17.07 55.56
CA ASP A 431 32.55 18.40 56.05
C ASP A 431 31.28 18.39 56.93
N MET A 432 30.45 17.35 56.82
CA MET A 432 29.19 17.21 57.56
C MET A 432 29.38 16.42 58.87
N LYS A 433 28.74 16.86 59.96
CA LYS A 433 28.79 16.18 61.29
C LYS A 433 27.79 15.03 61.37
N LEU A 434 28.06 13.95 60.65
CA LEU A 434 27.19 12.78 60.59
C LEU A 434 27.32 11.87 61.81
N SER A 435 26.24 11.18 62.16
CA SER A 435 26.21 10.16 63.22
C SER A 435 25.18 9.07 62.91
N GLY A 436 25.17 7.99 63.70
CA GLY A 436 24.20 6.91 63.56
C GLY A 436 24.19 6.26 62.17
N LEU A 437 22.99 5.99 61.64
CA LEU A 437 22.79 5.33 60.35
C LEU A 437 23.34 6.15 59.16
N ASN A 438 23.24 7.48 59.20
CA ASN A 438 23.72 8.34 58.10
C ASN A 438 25.24 8.23 57.94
N LEU A 439 26.00 8.21 59.05
CA LEU A 439 27.45 7.98 59.00
C LEU A 439 27.79 6.56 58.50
N GLN A 440 26.97 5.55 58.79
CA GLN A 440 27.16 4.20 58.26
C GLN A 440 26.83 4.10 56.77
N PHE A 441 25.88 4.89 56.27
CA PHE A 441 25.56 4.99 54.84
C PHE A 441 26.64 5.74 54.06
N GLU A 442 27.09 6.89 54.59
CA GLU A 442 28.14 7.71 54.00
C GLU A 442 29.42 6.91 53.75
N ASN A 443 29.89 6.17 54.76
CA ASN A 443 31.08 5.33 54.66
C ASN A 443 30.90 4.11 53.72
N LYS A 444 29.67 3.75 53.31
CA LYS A 444 29.40 2.65 52.38
C LYS A 444 29.33 3.10 50.91
N LYS A 445 29.20 4.40 50.62
CA LYS A 445 29.00 4.93 49.26
C LYS A 445 30.00 4.38 48.23
N GLN A 446 31.28 4.33 48.56
CA GLN A 446 32.31 3.82 47.65
C GLN A 446 32.16 2.32 47.35
N ALA A 447 31.74 1.51 48.33
CA ALA A 447 31.45 0.09 48.13
C ALA A 447 30.22 -0.09 47.22
N ILE A 448 29.15 0.68 47.47
CA ILE A 448 27.95 0.70 46.62
C ILE A 448 28.32 1.12 45.19
N GLN A 449 29.12 2.18 45.01
CA GLN A 449 29.56 2.63 43.68
C GLN A 449 30.33 1.54 42.91
N MET A 450 31.23 0.83 43.59
CA MET A 450 31.97 -0.29 42.98
C MET A 450 31.06 -1.49 42.65
N GLU A 451 30.09 -1.78 43.51
CA GLU A 451 29.08 -2.83 43.28
C GLU A 451 28.20 -2.51 42.07
N LEU A 452 27.63 -1.31 42.01
CA LEU A 452 26.75 -0.89 40.91
C LEU A 452 27.49 -0.81 39.56
N ASP A 453 28.72 -0.28 39.51
CA ASP A 453 29.54 -0.29 38.29
C ASP A 453 29.93 -1.71 37.85
N THR A 454 30.15 -2.63 38.81
CA THR A 454 30.38 -4.05 38.53
C THR A 454 29.13 -4.72 37.97
N ILE A 455 27.94 -4.44 38.52
CA ILE A 455 26.66 -4.94 38.01
C ILE A 455 26.40 -4.41 36.59
N LEU A 456 26.63 -3.12 36.32
CA LEU A 456 26.50 -2.54 34.97
C LEU A 456 27.44 -3.21 33.96
N LYS A 457 28.70 -3.46 34.34
CA LYS A 457 29.69 -4.15 33.49
C LYS A 457 29.28 -5.60 33.22
N ASN A 458 28.84 -6.32 34.24
CA ASN A 458 28.37 -7.70 34.12
C ASN A 458 27.10 -7.77 33.26
N ALA A 459 26.10 -6.93 33.51
CA ALA A 459 24.87 -6.86 32.72
C ALA A 459 25.15 -6.56 31.23
N ARG A 460 26.13 -5.70 30.92
CA ARG A 460 26.55 -5.44 29.54
C ARG A 460 27.20 -6.68 28.87
N LEU A 461 27.98 -7.46 29.61
CA LEU A 461 28.52 -8.73 29.13
C LEU A 461 27.41 -9.77 28.93
N THR A 462 26.49 -9.89 29.89
CA THR A 462 25.34 -10.79 29.88
C THR A 462 24.38 -10.49 28.72
N LEU A 463 24.19 -9.22 28.35
CA LEU A 463 23.45 -8.83 27.13
C LEU A 463 24.15 -9.31 25.85
N GLY A 464 25.48 -9.33 25.82
CA GLY A 464 26.26 -9.97 24.76
C GLY A 464 26.03 -11.48 24.69
N ILE A 465 25.88 -12.15 25.85
CA ILE A 465 25.52 -13.57 25.92
C ILE A 465 24.09 -13.80 25.41
N ALA A 466 23.13 -12.91 25.72
CA ALA A 466 21.78 -12.98 25.17
C ALA A 466 21.79 -12.94 23.63
N LYS A 467 22.58 -12.03 23.03
CA LYS A 467 22.78 -11.98 21.57
C LYS A 467 23.34 -13.29 21.01
N LEU A 468 24.38 -13.85 21.63
CA LEU A 468 24.92 -15.14 21.20
C LEU A 468 23.88 -16.28 21.30
N ARG A 469 22.97 -16.25 22.28
CA ARG A 469 21.86 -17.21 22.35
C ARG A 469 20.79 -16.99 21.29
N GLN A 470 20.52 -15.75 20.90
CA GLN A 470 19.63 -15.43 19.78
C GLN A 470 20.23 -15.89 18.43
N GLU A 471 21.52 -15.65 18.21
CA GLU A 471 22.26 -16.14 17.02
C GLU A 471 22.31 -17.69 16.97
N GLU A 472 22.36 -18.36 18.12
CA GLU A 472 22.24 -19.83 18.25
C GLU A 472 20.80 -20.38 18.15
N GLN A 473 19.79 -19.57 17.80
CA GLN A 473 18.36 -19.90 17.78
C GLN A 473 17.75 -20.34 19.15
N LYS A 474 18.42 -20.04 20.27
CA LYS A 474 17.98 -20.39 21.63
C LYS A 474 17.17 -19.23 22.24
N TYR A 475 16.12 -18.81 21.53
CA TYR A 475 15.36 -17.57 21.77
C TYR A 475 14.87 -17.42 23.22
N ARG A 476 14.28 -18.48 23.81
CA ARG A 476 13.91 -18.50 25.23
C ARG A 476 15.06 -18.07 26.15
N LYS A 477 16.27 -18.59 25.95
CA LYS A 477 17.43 -18.24 26.79
C LYS A 477 17.90 -16.81 26.53
N ALA A 478 17.77 -16.29 25.31
CA ALA A 478 18.02 -14.88 25.03
C ALA A 478 17.01 -13.97 25.77
N ILE A 479 15.73 -14.37 25.85
CA ILE A 479 14.68 -13.65 26.59
C ILE A 479 14.94 -13.71 28.11
N GLU A 480 15.19 -14.91 28.66
CA GLU A 480 15.48 -15.12 30.09
C GLU A 480 16.68 -14.27 30.54
N ILE A 481 17.80 -14.35 29.81
CA ILE A 481 19.03 -13.59 30.07
C ILE A 481 18.80 -12.07 29.90
N SER A 482 17.98 -11.64 28.94
CA SER A 482 17.61 -10.23 28.80
C SER A 482 16.76 -9.73 29.97
N GLY A 483 15.92 -10.59 30.56
CA GLY A 483 15.21 -10.31 31.80
C GLY A 483 16.18 -10.03 32.96
N GLU A 484 17.21 -10.85 33.14
CA GLU A 484 18.26 -10.65 34.14
C GLU A 484 19.02 -9.32 33.94
N VAL A 485 19.33 -8.97 32.68
CA VAL A 485 19.97 -7.68 32.33
C VAL A 485 19.05 -6.50 32.65
N LYS A 486 17.76 -6.59 32.29
CA LYS A 486 16.78 -5.55 32.59
C LYS A 486 16.64 -5.33 34.10
N GLN A 487 16.51 -6.40 34.88
CA GLN A 487 16.45 -6.34 36.35
C GLN A 487 17.73 -5.76 36.94
N SER A 488 18.90 -6.09 36.38
CA SER A 488 20.19 -5.51 36.79
C SER A 488 20.25 -4.00 36.55
N GLY A 489 19.74 -3.53 35.40
CA GLY A 489 19.61 -2.11 35.10
C GLY A 489 18.63 -1.39 36.04
N GLU A 490 17.44 -1.98 36.26
CA GLU A 490 16.42 -1.44 37.17
C GLU A 490 16.92 -1.36 38.61
N TYR A 491 17.65 -2.38 39.09
CA TYR A 491 18.30 -2.38 40.40
C TYR A 491 19.33 -1.25 40.53
N VAL A 492 20.25 -1.12 39.56
CA VAL A 492 21.29 -0.06 39.59
C VAL A 492 20.66 1.34 39.53
N LEU A 493 19.63 1.53 38.70
CA LEU A 493 18.91 2.79 38.62
C LEU A 493 18.25 3.14 39.95
N ASN A 494 17.61 2.17 40.60
CA ASN A 494 16.92 2.37 41.88
C ASN A 494 17.90 2.64 43.03
N GLU A 495 18.98 1.87 43.14
CA GLU A 495 20.01 2.06 44.19
C GLU A 495 20.83 3.35 43.96
N THR A 496 21.00 3.79 42.70
CA THR A 496 21.54 5.14 42.43
C THR A 496 20.60 6.21 42.98
N TYR A 497 19.29 6.11 42.72
CA TYR A 497 18.31 7.04 43.31
C TYR A 497 18.25 6.96 44.84
N HIS A 498 18.50 5.80 45.46
CA HIS A 498 18.60 5.65 46.91
C HIS A 498 19.70 6.54 47.49
N VAL A 499 20.90 6.50 46.91
CA VAL A 499 22.03 7.35 47.33
C VAL A 499 21.75 8.83 47.06
N VAL A 500 21.13 9.20 45.92
CA VAL A 500 20.74 10.61 45.64
C VAL A 500 19.75 11.10 46.71
N ALA A 501 18.71 10.31 47.01
CA ALA A 501 17.65 10.68 47.95
C ALA A 501 18.20 10.81 49.37
N HIS A 502 18.98 9.84 49.84
CA HIS A 502 19.60 9.88 51.16
C HIS A 502 20.48 11.14 51.33
N ASN A 503 21.33 11.42 50.35
CA ASN A 503 22.20 12.62 50.36
C ASN A 503 21.38 13.91 50.42
N ALA A 504 20.40 14.08 49.53
CA ALA A 504 19.60 15.30 49.47
C ALA A 504 18.79 15.52 50.76
N ILE A 505 18.18 14.46 51.30
CA ILE A 505 17.42 14.50 52.56
C ILE A 505 18.33 14.80 53.76
N MET A 506 19.56 14.30 53.76
CA MET A 506 20.57 14.54 54.79
C MET A 506 21.07 15.99 54.76
N GLU A 507 21.46 16.50 53.59
CA GLU A 507 21.80 17.92 53.39
C GLU A 507 20.68 18.84 53.87
N LEU A 508 19.44 18.56 53.44
CA LEU A 508 18.29 19.41 53.74
C LEU A 508 17.90 19.34 55.22
N SER A 509 18.06 18.19 55.87
CA SER A 509 17.87 18.10 57.32
C SER A 509 18.86 19.01 58.07
N GLU A 510 20.14 19.04 57.66
CA GLU A 510 21.10 19.97 58.27
C GLU A 510 20.79 21.43 57.93
N GLN A 511 20.46 21.75 56.67
CA GLN A 511 20.15 23.13 56.26
C GLN A 511 18.87 23.67 56.94
N VAL A 512 17.84 22.84 57.12
CA VAL A 512 16.63 23.18 57.90
C VAL A 512 17.02 23.50 59.35
N THR A 513 17.79 22.65 60.03
CA THR A 513 18.21 22.92 61.42
C THR A 513 19.14 24.13 61.52
N ARG A 514 20.00 24.40 60.53
CA ARG A 514 20.77 25.65 60.46
C ARG A 514 19.83 26.87 60.35
N ARG A 515 18.80 26.82 59.49
CA ARG A 515 17.81 27.90 59.39
C ARG A 515 16.92 28.06 60.63
N GLU A 516 16.67 26.99 61.39
CA GLU A 516 16.07 27.09 62.73
C GLU A 516 16.96 27.87 63.70
N THR A 517 18.28 27.60 63.72
CA THR A 517 19.23 28.39 64.52
C THR A 517 19.39 29.83 64.02
N ASP A 518 19.26 30.07 62.70
CA ASP A 518 19.22 31.39 62.08
C ASP A 518 17.89 32.13 62.31
N GLY A 519 16.98 31.60 63.14
CA GLY A 519 15.77 32.27 63.59
C GLY A 519 14.52 32.06 62.75
N ALA A 520 14.54 31.19 61.72
CA ALA A 520 13.36 30.93 60.88
C ALA A 520 12.13 30.50 61.71
N ARG A 521 12.33 29.69 62.75
CA ARG A 521 11.28 29.24 63.70
C ARG A 521 10.60 30.40 64.45
N GLN A 522 11.28 31.54 64.60
CA GLN A 522 10.81 32.68 65.37
C GLN A 522 10.17 33.77 64.49
N TYR A 523 10.62 33.93 63.24
CA TYR A 523 10.22 35.04 62.38
C TYR A 523 9.44 34.64 61.12
N VAL A 524 9.63 33.41 60.60
CA VAL A 524 8.92 32.86 59.42
C VAL A 524 8.45 31.41 59.64
N PRO A 525 7.79 31.09 60.77
CA PRO A 525 7.48 29.71 61.15
C PRO A 525 6.66 28.94 60.11
N ALA A 526 5.74 29.60 59.39
CA ALA A 526 4.86 28.95 58.42
C ALA A 526 5.61 28.35 57.21
N GLU A 527 6.61 29.03 56.67
CA GLU A 527 7.38 28.54 55.52
C GLU A 527 8.38 27.45 55.93
N LEU A 528 8.93 27.56 57.14
CA LEU A 528 9.75 26.53 57.76
C LEU A 528 8.93 25.24 58.03
N ASP A 529 7.73 25.35 58.59
CA ASP A 529 6.83 24.21 58.82
C ASP A 529 6.44 23.53 57.49
N ARG A 530 6.19 24.30 56.42
CA ARG A 530 6.01 23.75 55.07
C ARG A 530 7.25 22.99 54.58
N THR A 531 8.44 23.56 54.76
CA THR A 531 9.71 22.90 54.41
C THR A 531 9.86 21.57 55.15
N GLN A 532 9.58 21.56 56.45
CA GLN A 532 9.64 20.36 57.28
C GLN A 532 8.62 19.30 56.84
N VAL A 533 7.38 19.69 56.50
CA VAL A 533 6.37 18.76 55.98
C VAL A 533 6.81 18.08 54.68
N ILE A 534 7.40 18.82 53.73
CA ILE A 534 7.87 18.24 52.46
C ILE A 534 9.10 17.34 52.69
N LEU A 535 10.02 17.74 53.58
CA LEU A 535 11.18 16.94 53.95
C LEU A 535 10.80 15.63 54.67
N GLU A 536 9.79 15.64 55.53
CA GLU A 536 9.24 14.43 56.16
C GLU A 536 8.47 13.53 55.16
N GLN A 537 7.88 14.09 54.11
CA GLN A 537 7.36 13.29 52.99
C GLN A 537 8.50 12.60 52.23
N ALA A 538 9.59 13.33 51.92
CA ALA A 538 10.78 12.75 51.28
C ALA A 538 11.40 11.62 52.12
N LYS A 539 11.51 11.79 53.44
CA LYS A 539 11.97 10.74 54.38
C LYS A 539 11.08 9.50 54.39
N LYS A 540 9.74 9.67 54.33
CA LYS A 540 8.79 8.55 54.26
C LYS A 540 8.92 7.76 52.95
N LEU A 541 9.09 8.45 51.82
CA LEU A 541 9.31 7.82 50.51
C LEU A 541 10.66 7.07 50.46
N LEU A 542 11.72 7.66 51.04
CA LEU A 542 13.01 7.00 51.22
C LEU A 542 12.88 5.71 52.04
N ALA A 543 12.15 5.76 53.17
CA ALA A 543 11.91 4.59 54.02
C ALA A 543 10.96 3.55 53.38
N GLY A 544 10.11 3.96 52.44
CA GLY A 544 9.21 3.08 51.67
C GLY A 544 9.83 2.43 50.44
N GLY A 545 11.06 2.81 50.05
CA GLY A 545 11.73 2.30 48.85
C GLY A 545 11.42 3.07 47.56
N GLU A 546 10.60 4.13 47.62
CA GLU A 546 10.21 4.95 46.46
C GLU A 546 11.29 6.02 46.14
N TYR A 547 12.53 5.58 45.94
CA TYR A 547 13.70 6.45 45.95
C TYR A 547 13.66 7.59 44.92
N LYS A 548 13.17 7.33 43.70
CA LYS A 548 13.02 8.35 42.65
C LYS A 548 12.07 9.48 43.04
N GLU A 549 10.98 9.16 43.73
CA GLU A 549 10.01 10.16 44.22
C GLU A 549 10.52 10.84 45.50
N ALA A 550 11.30 10.13 46.32
CA ALA A 550 12.04 10.73 47.43
C ALA A 550 13.06 11.80 46.96
N VAL A 551 13.79 11.57 45.85
CA VAL A 551 14.62 12.60 45.20
C VAL A 551 13.77 13.79 44.77
N ARG A 552 12.61 13.55 44.15
CA ARG A 552 11.72 14.60 43.65
C ARG A 552 11.20 15.49 44.79
N ARG A 553 10.75 14.89 45.89
CA ARG A 553 10.32 15.60 47.12
C ARG A 553 11.47 16.29 47.85
N ALA A 554 12.69 15.73 47.84
CA ALA A 554 13.86 16.44 48.34
C ALA A 554 14.17 17.70 47.50
N GLY A 555 13.99 17.64 46.18
CA GLY A 555 14.07 18.81 45.30
C GLY A 555 13.06 19.91 45.67
N GLU A 556 11.79 19.55 45.89
CA GLU A 556 10.76 20.48 46.38
C GLU A 556 11.13 21.09 47.74
N ALA A 557 11.59 20.28 48.69
CA ALA A 557 12.02 20.76 50.01
C ALA A 557 13.21 21.73 49.92
N ARG A 558 14.15 21.55 48.97
CA ARG A 558 15.25 22.49 48.72
C ARG A 558 14.73 23.86 48.26
N ALA A 559 13.80 23.88 47.31
CA ALA A 559 13.20 25.12 46.81
C ALA A 559 12.40 25.85 47.92
N GLN A 560 11.62 25.12 48.71
CA GLN A 560 10.84 25.70 49.82
C GLN A 560 11.75 26.22 50.96
N LEU A 561 12.92 25.60 51.19
CA LEU A 561 13.93 26.10 52.13
C LEU A 561 14.62 27.39 51.63
N GLU A 562 14.78 27.54 50.32
CA GLU A 562 15.27 28.79 49.72
C GLU A 562 14.24 29.92 49.89
N ILE A 563 12.95 29.66 49.63
CA ILE A 563 11.84 30.59 49.92
C ILE A 563 11.84 30.99 51.41
N THR A 564 11.96 30.01 52.31
CA THR A 564 12.06 30.26 53.76
C THR A 564 13.27 31.14 54.13
N THR A 565 14.37 31.03 53.39
CA THR A 565 15.56 31.89 53.58
C THR A 565 15.30 33.31 53.05
N GLN A 566 14.63 33.46 51.90
CA GLN A 566 14.29 34.74 51.29
C GLN A 566 13.30 35.53 52.17
N GLU A 567 12.24 34.89 52.66
CA GLU A 567 11.26 35.51 53.59
C GLU A 567 11.90 35.95 54.91
N LEU A 568 12.85 35.16 55.44
CA LEU A 568 13.59 35.54 56.66
C LEU A 568 14.50 36.77 56.43
N ALA A 569 15.14 36.86 55.25
CA ALA A 569 15.92 38.04 54.86
C ALA A 569 15.02 39.26 54.61
N GLN A 570 13.88 39.07 53.94
CA GLN A 570 12.85 40.10 53.75
C GLN A 570 12.36 40.63 55.12
N LYS A 571 12.23 39.78 56.14
CA LYS A 571 11.84 40.22 57.48
C LYS A 571 12.89 41.10 58.16
N ALA A 572 14.17 40.92 57.86
CA ALA A 572 15.21 41.85 58.29
C ALA A 572 15.05 43.22 57.58
N VAL A 573 14.82 43.21 56.26
CA VAL A 573 14.59 44.42 55.46
C VAL A 573 13.37 45.20 55.94
N GLU A 574 12.26 44.53 56.29
CA GLU A 574 11.09 45.16 56.90
C GLU A 574 11.41 45.86 58.23
N ASN A 575 12.09 45.16 59.16
CA ASN A 575 12.49 45.74 60.43
C ASN A 575 13.47 46.92 60.24
N MET A 576 14.37 46.83 59.26
CA MET A 576 15.30 47.92 58.90
C MET A 576 14.58 49.11 58.28
N ALA A 577 13.53 48.90 57.48
CA ALA A 577 12.68 49.96 56.95
C ALA A 577 11.86 50.63 58.06
N LEU A 578 11.32 49.86 59.00
CA LEU A 578 10.68 50.37 60.22
C LEU A 578 11.65 51.21 61.06
N ALA A 579 12.88 50.72 61.28
CA ALA A 579 13.92 51.45 62.01
C ALA A 579 14.34 52.75 61.30
N LYS A 580 14.59 52.71 59.98
CA LYS A 580 14.88 53.90 59.15
C LYS A 580 13.77 54.93 59.29
N ARG A 581 12.51 54.51 59.18
CA ARG A 581 11.34 55.37 59.35
C ARG A 581 11.23 55.94 60.77
N GLN A 582 11.39 55.14 61.81
CA GLN A 582 11.29 55.62 63.20
C GLN A 582 12.44 56.55 63.58
N ILE A 583 13.64 56.35 63.04
CA ILE A 583 14.76 57.29 63.14
C ILE A 583 14.38 58.63 62.48
N GLU A 584 13.87 58.61 61.24
CA GLU A 584 13.45 59.83 60.53
C GLU A 584 12.27 60.55 61.23
N ASP A 585 11.23 59.80 61.62
CA ASP A 585 10.08 60.33 62.35
C ASP A 585 10.48 60.84 63.75
N SER A 586 11.55 60.31 64.38
CA SER A 586 12.10 60.87 65.62
C SER A 586 12.80 62.22 65.40
N ARG A 587 13.49 62.43 64.26
CA ARG A 587 14.13 63.72 63.94
C ARG A 587 13.11 64.85 63.86
N LYS A 588 11.93 64.56 63.28
CA LYS A 588 10.78 65.49 63.22
C LYS A 588 10.33 65.96 64.61
N ASN A 589 10.70 65.24 65.68
CA ASN A 589 10.41 65.55 67.08
C ASN A 589 11.61 66.14 67.85
N ARG A 590 12.61 66.69 67.13
CA ARG A 590 13.85 67.31 67.66
C ARG A 590 14.74 66.37 68.48
N THR A 591 14.68 65.07 68.18
CA THR A 591 15.42 64.04 68.92
C THR A 591 16.94 64.20 68.78
N ASP A 592 17.44 64.74 67.66
CA ASP A 592 18.85 65.12 67.48
C ASP A 592 19.33 66.24 68.42
N GLU A 593 18.40 67.02 69.01
CA GLU A 593 18.69 68.07 69.99
C GLU A 593 18.51 67.58 71.44
N PHE A 594 17.37 66.94 71.74
CA PHE A 594 17.00 66.62 73.13
C PHE A 594 17.38 65.22 73.60
N GLN A 595 17.63 64.25 72.70
CA GLN A 595 17.96 62.85 73.03
C GLN A 595 19.06 62.28 72.11
N LYS A 596 19.98 63.15 71.66
CA LYS A 596 20.98 62.88 70.63
C LYS A 596 21.69 61.52 70.75
N SER A 597 22.15 61.15 71.95
CA SER A 597 22.92 59.93 72.19
C SER A 597 22.14 58.63 71.92
N GLU A 598 20.83 58.60 72.22
CA GLU A 598 20.00 57.42 71.91
C GLU A 598 19.66 57.36 70.42
N LEU A 599 19.60 58.50 69.74
CA LEU A 599 19.39 58.55 68.28
C LEU A 599 20.67 58.18 67.48
N GLU A 600 21.85 58.54 67.98
CA GLU A 600 23.13 58.04 67.46
C GLU A 600 23.26 56.53 67.70
N ARG A 601 22.83 56.04 68.87
CA ARG A 601 22.75 54.60 69.19
C ARG A 601 21.78 53.85 68.29
N ALA A 602 20.60 54.39 67.99
CA ALA A 602 19.65 53.78 67.06
C ALA A 602 20.24 53.70 65.62
N GLN A 603 20.95 54.73 65.18
CA GLN A 603 21.65 54.73 63.90
C GLN A 603 22.80 53.69 63.86
N ALA A 604 23.55 53.53 64.95
CA ALA A 604 24.57 52.49 65.07
C ALA A 604 23.97 51.08 64.99
N LEU A 605 22.91 50.80 65.75
CA LEU A 605 22.19 49.52 65.71
C LEU A 605 21.62 49.22 64.31
N LEU A 606 21.12 50.24 63.60
CA LEU A 606 20.67 50.08 62.21
C LEU A 606 21.83 49.73 61.26
N ALA A 607 23.01 50.31 61.44
CA ALA A 607 24.20 50.00 60.64
C ALA A 607 24.75 48.60 60.96
N ASP A 608 24.73 48.18 62.22
CA ASP A 608 25.07 46.81 62.63
C ASP A 608 24.08 45.78 62.07
N ALA A 609 22.79 46.12 61.97
CA ALA A 609 21.77 45.27 61.34
C ALA A 609 21.97 45.15 59.81
N ASP A 610 22.30 46.25 59.13
CA ASP A 610 22.61 46.27 57.69
C ASP A 610 23.85 45.39 57.40
N LYS A 611 24.90 45.55 58.22
CA LYS A 611 26.10 44.70 58.17
C LYS A 611 25.80 43.24 58.47
N ALA A 612 24.95 42.94 59.44
CA ALA A 612 24.53 41.57 59.74
C ALA A 612 23.78 40.94 58.57
N LEU A 613 22.96 41.70 57.84
CA LEU A 613 22.28 41.23 56.63
C LEU A 613 23.27 40.95 55.50
N GLN A 614 24.25 41.82 55.27
CA GLN A 614 25.34 41.61 54.30
C GLN A 614 26.20 40.38 54.64
N ASP A 615 26.48 40.17 55.93
CA ASP A 615 27.17 38.98 56.47
C ASP A 615 26.31 37.69 56.43
N GLN A 616 25.08 37.74 55.90
CA GLN A 616 24.06 36.67 55.91
C GLN A 616 23.65 36.17 57.32
N LYS A 617 23.90 36.96 58.37
CA LYS A 617 23.52 36.69 59.76
C LYS A 617 22.08 37.14 60.00
N LEU A 618 21.14 36.41 59.41
CA LEU A 618 19.74 36.86 59.28
C LEU A 618 19.06 37.17 60.62
N LYS A 619 19.11 36.28 61.62
CA LYS A 619 18.53 36.55 62.94
C LYS A 619 19.12 37.81 63.62
N PRO A 620 20.45 37.97 63.75
CA PRO A 620 21.03 39.23 64.23
C PRO A 620 20.55 40.46 63.46
N ALA A 621 20.40 40.39 62.13
CA ALA A 621 19.84 41.51 61.35
C ALA A 621 18.38 41.83 61.75
N VAL A 622 17.51 40.81 61.87
CA VAL A 622 16.11 40.96 62.30
C VAL A 622 16.02 41.56 63.72
N GLU A 623 16.80 41.04 64.66
CA GLU A 623 16.81 41.43 66.08
C GLU A 623 17.38 42.84 66.28
N THR A 624 18.55 43.14 65.72
CA THR A 624 19.21 44.44 65.89
C THR A 624 18.46 45.56 65.17
N ALA A 625 17.81 45.28 64.03
CA ALA A 625 16.93 46.26 63.37
C ALA A 625 15.69 46.58 64.21
N LEU A 626 15.04 45.58 64.82
CA LEU A 626 13.92 45.81 65.73
C LEU A 626 14.34 46.58 66.98
N GLN A 627 15.56 46.33 67.48
CA GLN A 627 16.12 47.12 68.58
C GLN A 627 16.40 48.58 68.19
N ALA A 628 16.95 48.82 66.99
CA ALA A 628 17.17 50.16 66.45
C ALA A 628 15.87 50.97 66.35
N ALA A 629 14.80 50.33 65.87
CA ALA A 629 13.44 50.88 65.83
C ALA A 629 12.97 51.31 67.24
N ASN A 630 12.91 50.36 68.18
CA ASN A 630 12.43 50.61 69.55
C ASN A 630 13.20 51.74 70.26
N VAL A 631 14.53 51.79 70.12
CA VAL A 631 15.37 52.86 70.71
C VAL A 631 15.04 54.22 70.10
N ALA A 632 14.85 54.32 68.78
CA ALA A 632 14.43 55.56 68.12
C ALA A 632 13.02 56.00 68.57
N GLN A 633 12.08 55.06 68.72
CA GLN A 633 10.73 55.35 69.20
C GLN A 633 10.71 55.85 70.65
N GLU A 634 11.47 55.23 71.57
CA GLU A 634 11.61 55.72 72.94
C GLU A 634 12.25 57.11 73.01
N ALA A 635 13.34 57.33 72.27
CA ALA A 635 14.02 58.63 72.20
C ALA A 635 13.06 59.73 71.67
N SER A 636 12.27 59.40 70.63
CA SER A 636 11.24 60.27 70.06
C SER A 636 10.20 60.72 71.09
N ILE A 637 9.71 59.80 71.94
CA ILE A 637 8.70 60.10 72.97
C ILE A 637 9.28 61.01 74.07
N ARG A 638 10.52 60.75 74.51
CA ARG A 638 11.23 61.58 75.50
C ARG A 638 11.53 62.98 74.95
N SER A 639 11.93 63.08 73.68
CA SER A 639 12.18 64.34 72.98
C SER A 639 10.89 65.16 72.81
N ALA A 640 9.80 64.51 72.39
CA ALA A 640 8.50 65.12 72.22
C ALA A 640 7.95 65.74 73.51
N LYS A 641 8.24 65.13 74.68
CA LYS A 641 7.90 65.70 75.98
C LYS A 641 8.54 67.07 76.20
N ILE A 642 9.87 67.14 76.10
CA ILE A 642 10.66 68.37 76.31
C ILE A 642 10.22 69.46 75.33
N TRP A 643 9.92 69.09 74.08
CA TRP A 643 9.44 70.05 73.09
C TRP A 643 8.01 70.54 73.37
N CYS A 644 7.11 69.66 73.84
CA CYS A 644 5.75 70.04 74.25
C CYS A 644 5.76 71.13 75.32
N GLU A 645 6.61 70.97 76.35
CA GLU A 645 6.80 71.96 77.43
C GLU A 645 7.21 73.34 76.89
N GLN A 646 8.16 73.38 75.95
CA GLN A 646 8.61 74.64 75.32
C GLN A 646 7.50 75.32 74.50
N VAL A 647 6.75 74.55 73.71
CA VAL A 647 5.74 75.10 72.79
C VAL A 647 4.47 75.52 73.53
N ILE A 648 4.12 74.88 74.65
CA ILE A 648 3.04 75.35 75.54
C ILE A 648 3.35 76.77 76.04
N ALA A 649 4.57 77.04 76.51
CA ALA A 649 4.99 78.37 76.93
C ALA A 649 5.06 79.38 75.76
N GLU A 650 5.48 78.93 74.56
CA GLU A 650 5.42 79.76 73.35
C GLU A 650 3.97 80.14 72.97
N ALA A 651 3.02 79.20 73.12
CA ALA A 651 1.61 79.41 72.82
C ALA A 651 0.97 80.41 73.80
N GLU A 652 1.27 80.29 75.09
CA GLU A 652 0.85 81.23 76.13
C GLU A 652 1.33 82.66 75.80
N SER A 653 2.59 82.82 75.40
CA SER A 653 3.12 84.12 74.96
C SER A 653 2.53 84.61 73.64
N ALA A 654 2.26 83.73 72.68
CA ALA A 654 1.70 84.11 71.39
C ALA A 654 0.23 84.56 71.51
N ILE A 655 -0.58 83.86 72.30
CA ILE A 655 -1.98 84.21 72.59
C ILE A 655 -2.04 85.60 73.23
N LYS A 656 -1.19 85.86 74.22
CA LYS A 656 -1.11 87.17 74.88
C LYS A 656 -0.80 88.29 73.89
N ASN A 657 0.18 88.10 73.01
CA ASN A 657 0.53 89.12 72.01
C ASN A 657 -0.64 89.40 71.04
N ALA A 658 -1.41 88.36 70.67
CA ALA A 658 -2.62 88.50 69.84
C ALA A 658 -3.74 89.26 70.57
N GLU A 659 -3.92 89.04 71.87
CA GLU A 659 -4.84 89.81 72.71
C GLU A 659 -4.43 91.30 72.79
N GLU A 660 -3.15 91.58 73.03
CA GLU A 660 -2.62 92.95 73.08
C GLU A 660 -2.69 93.69 71.73
N ALA A 661 -2.60 92.97 70.60
CA ALA A 661 -2.82 93.50 69.24
C ALA A 661 -4.30 93.64 68.84
N GLY A 662 -5.25 93.42 69.76
CA GLY A 662 -6.67 93.54 69.51
C GLY A 662 -7.26 92.48 68.57
N ALA A 663 -6.58 91.34 68.38
CA ALA A 663 -6.99 90.28 67.45
C ALA A 663 -8.38 89.69 67.77
N LEU A 664 -8.90 89.89 68.98
CA LEU A 664 -10.28 89.58 69.33
C LEU A 664 -11.32 90.20 68.37
N ILE A 665 -11.04 91.38 67.79
CA ILE A 665 -11.97 92.13 66.93
C ILE A 665 -11.98 91.62 65.49
N TYR A 666 -10.82 91.30 64.90
CA TYR A 666 -10.67 90.90 63.49
C TYR A 666 -10.39 89.40 63.29
N ALA A 667 -10.02 88.69 64.35
CA ALA A 667 -9.58 87.29 64.33
C ALA A 667 -10.00 86.50 65.60
N GLY A 668 -11.07 86.93 66.30
CA GLY A 668 -11.47 86.34 67.58
C GLY A 668 -11.72 84.82 67.54
N GLU A 669 -12.26 84.30 66.44
CA GLU A 669 -12.41 82.85 66.21
C GLU A 669 -11.05 82.11 66.23
N GLN A 670 -10.05 82.62 65.52
CA GLN A 670 -8.71 82.04 65.48
C GLN A 670 -8.03 82.11 66.87
N LEU A 671 -8.30 83.17 67.64
CA LEU A 671 -7.78 83.36 68.99
C LEU A 671 -8.44 82.40 70.01
N ASP A 672 -9.75 82.14 69.88
CA ASP A 672 -10.45 81.16 70.72
C ASP A 672 -10.11 79.71 70.34
N GLU A 673 -9.93 79.40 69.05
CA GLU A 673 -9.33 78.13 68.61
C GLU A 673 -7.95 77.93 69.24
N SER A 674 -7.09 78.95 69.22
CA SER A 674 -5.76 78.90 69.84
C SER A 674 -5.82 78.54 71.33
N LYS A 675 -6.72 79.17 72.09
CA LYS A 675 -6.92 78.88 73.53
C LYS A 675 -7.45 77.45 73.76
N ARG A 676 -8.35 76.96 72.90
CA ARG A 676 -8.84 75.56 72.96
C ARG A 676 -7.71 74.57 72.67
N PHE A 677 -6.86 74.85 71.69
CA PHE A 677 -5.67 74.02 71.41
C PHE A 677 -4.68 74.05 72.58
N LEU A 678 -4.38 75.20 73.18
CA LEU A 678 -3.50 75.27 74.36
C LEU A 678 -4.03 74.38 75.51
N ASN A 679 -5.30 74.52 75.88
CA ASN A 679 -5.92 73.69 76.93
C ASN A 679 -5.90 72.19 76.58
N SER A 680 -6.16 71.84 75.31
CA SER A 680 -6.10 70.45 74.84
C SER A 680 -4.68 69.88 74.89
N SER A 681 -3.67 70.68 74.54
CA SER A 681 -2.26 70.33 74.62
C SER A 681 -1.83 70.05 76.06
N GLN A 682 -2.20 70.93 77.00
CA GLN A 682 -1.92 70.77 78.43
C GLN A 682 -2.56 69.46 78.97
N ASN A 683 -3.78 69.12 78.55
CA ASN A 683 -4.44 67.85 78.92
C ASN A 683 -3.75 66.61 78.32
N LEU A 684 -3.34 66.67 77.04
CA LEU A 684 -2.58 65.60 76.37
C LEU A 684 -1.22 65.38 77.03
N TYR A 685 -0.52 66.46 77.39
CA TYR A 685 0.74 66.43 78.13
C TYR A 685 0.57 65.79 79.53
N GLN A 686 -0.47 66.16 80.28
CA GLN A 686 -0.77 65.53 81.58
C GLN A 686 -1.09 64.03 81.45
N SER A 687 -1.69 63.64 80.32
CA SER A 687 -2.05 62.25 79.99
C SER A 687 -0.88 61.44 79.39
N GLY A 688 0.33 62.02 79.28
CA GLY A 688 1.52 61.37 78.73
C GLY A 688 1.57 61.28 77.20
N ASN A 689 0.57 61.81 76.49
CA ASN A 689 0.52 61.82 75.03
C ASN A 689 1.29 63.06 74.49
N TYR A 690 2.61 63.03 74.68
CA TYR A 690 3.50 64.15 74.36
C TYR A 690 3.62 64.46 72.86
N LEU A 691 3.47 63.43 72.01
CA LEU A 691 3.56 63.56 70.56
C LEU A 691 2.37 64.32 69.97
N GLU A 692 1.15 64.01 70.42
CA GLU A 692 -0.03 64.79 70.02
C GLU A 692 -0.08 66.14 70.76
N GLY A 693 0.31 66.16 72.04
CA GLY A 693 0.35 67.36 72.87
C GLY A 693 1.18 68.49 72.25
N LYS A 694 2.39 68.20 71.75
CA LYS A 694 3.24 69.23 71.12
C LYS A 694 2.65 69.75 69.80
N ASP A 695 2.05 68.88 68.99
CA ASP A 695 1.48 69.26 67.69
C ASP A 695 0.25 70.14 67.89
N VAL A 696 -0.53 69.86 68.94
CA VAL A 696 -1.64 70.70 69.38
C VAL A 696 -1.13 72.01 70.01
N ALA A 697 0.00 72.01 70.73
CA ALA A 697 0.65 73.25 71.19
C ALA A 697 1.10 74.12 70.01
N GLN A 698 1.69 73.51 68.97
CA GLN A 698 2.11 74.22 67.75
C GLN A 698 0.92 74.82 67.00
N ARG A 699 -0.23 74.12 66.98
CA ARG A 699 -1.48 74.69 66.46
C ARG A 699 -1.97 75.87 67.29
N ALA A 700 -1.75 75.89 68.60
CA ALA A 700 -2.02 77.08 69.42
C ALA A 700 -1.05 78.23 69.06
N VAL A 701 0.27 78.03 69.07
CA VAL A 701 1.26 79.04 68.63
C VAL A 701 0.89 79.61 67.27
N GLN A 702 0.58 78.73 66.31
CA GLN A 702 0.26 79.14 64.95
C GLN A 702 -1.06 79.89 64.89
N LYS A 703 -2.14 79.40 65.52
CA LYS A 703 -3.44 80.10 65.52
C LYS A 703 -3.40 81.46 66.20
N ALA A 704 -2.59 81.63 67.24
CA ALA A 704 -2.32 82.94 67.82
C ALA A 704 -1.54 83.87 66.88
N ARG A 705 -0.50 83.36 66.18
CA ARG A 705 0.24 84.13 65.17
C ARG A 705 -0.61 84.46 63.94
N ASP A 706 -1.46 83.53 63.50
CA ASP A 706 -2.45 83.73 62.45
C ASP A 706 -3.45 84.81 62.89
N ALA A 707 -3.91 84.79 64.15
CA ALA A 707 -4.80 85.82 64.67
C ALA A 707 -4.12 87.21 64.72
N PHE A 708 -2.84 87.28 65.10
CA PHE A 708 -2.05 88.52 65.14
C PHE A 708 -1.75 89.09 63.73
N TYR A 709 -1.41 88.25 62.76
CA TYR A 709 -0.99 88.68 61.42
C TYR A 709 -2.05 88.54 60.30
N LYS A 710 -3.26 88.05 60.63
CA LYS A 710 -4.33 87.59 59.71
C LYS A 710 -4.42 88.36 58.39
N ASN A 711 -4.59 89.68 58.48
CA ASN A 711 -4.89 90.50 57.31
C ASN A 711 -3.64 90.71 56.44
N ILE A 712 -2.44 90.81 57.05
CA ILE A 712 -1.15 90.85 56.33
C ILE A 712 -0.90 89.51 55.62
N LEU A 713 -1.17 88.39 56.27
CA LEU A 713 -1.00 87.06 55.66
C LEU A 713 -1.97 86.84 54.49
N ALA A 714 -3.21 87.33 54.58
CA ALA A 714 -4.14 87.32 53.45
C ALA A 714 -3.59 88.14 52.25
N ALA A 715 -3.01 89.32 52.52
CA ALA A 715 -2.38 90.15 51.51
C ALA A 715 -1.14 89.48 50.88
N GLU A 716 -0.18 89.02 51.70
CA GLU A 716 1.03 88.34 51.24
C GLU A 716 0.69 87.03 50.48
N THR A 717 -0.38 86.32 50.86
CA THR A 717 -0.88 85.14 50.14
C THR A 717 -1.42 85.50 48.76
N ALA A 718 -2.34 86.45 48.66
CA ALA A 718 -2.89 86.91 47.37
C ALA A 718 -1.78 87.45 46.43
N ILE A 719 -0.78 88.14 47.01
CA ILE A 719 0.41 88.63 46.30
C ILE A 719 1.28 87.48 45.80
N ASN A 720 1.52 86.44 46.61
CA ASN A 720 2.34 85.32 46.20
C ASN A 720 1.64 84.41 45.19
N GLU A 721 0.32 84.26 45.30
CA GLU A 721 -0.53 83.67 44.26
C GLU A 721 -0.42 84.47 42.94
N ALA A 722 -0.51 85.81 43.00
CA ALA A 722 -0.32 86.67 41.84
C ALA A 722 1.08 86.55 41.21
N LYS A 723 2.11 86.26 42.01
CA LYS A 723 3.47 85.97 41.50
C LYS A 723 3.56 84.58 40.86
N SER A 724 2.97 83.54 41.45
CA SER A 724 3.13 82.15 40.98
C SER A 724 2.51 81.88 39.62
N TYR A 725 1.51 82.65 39.21
CA TYR A 725 0.97 82.62 37.84
C TYR A 725 1.69 83.57 36.87
N ASN A 726 2.85 84.12 37.22
CA ASN A 726 3.60 85.12 36.46
C ASN A 726 2.85 86.45 36.22
N GLY A 727 2.08 86.92 37.20
CA GLY A 727 1.35 88.20 37.13
C GLY A 727 2.22 89.43 36.85
N TRP A 728 3.54 89.34 37.04
CA TRP A 728 4.51 90.33 36.58
C TRP A 728 4.49 90.54 35.06
N GLU A 729 4.31 89.49 34.25
CA GLU A 729 4.30 89.57 32.78
C GLU A 729 3.04 90.25 32.22
N HIS A 730 1.96 90.28 33.02
CA HIS A 730 0.62 90.66 32.54
C HIS A 730 -0.02 91.85 33.28
N ARG A 731 0.36 92.12 34.53
CA ARG A 731 -0.18 93.17 35.41
C ARG A 731 0.85 93.73 36.42
N SER A 732 2.11 93.88 36.00
CA SER A 732 3.23 94.35 36.84
C SER A 732 2.93 95.55 37.75
N SER A 733 2.25 96.59 37.25
CA SER A 733 1.95 97.80 38.02
C SER A 733 1.01 97.56 39.21
N LEU A 734 -0.04 96.75 39.03
CA LEU A 734 -1.01 96.44 40.08
C LEU A 734 -0.41 95.50 41.14
N LEU A 735 0.41 94.53 40.70
CA LEU A 735 1.16 93.65 41.60
C LEU A 735 2.20 94.43 42.42
N SER A 736 2.84 95.44 41.82
CA SER A 736 3.78 96.32 42.52
C SER A 736 3.11 97.13 43.63
N GLN A 737 1.91 97.68 43.38
CA GLN A 737 1.19 98.46 44.40
C GLN A 737 0.76 97.57 45.58
N ALA A 738 0.23 96.38 45.31
CA ALA A 738 -0.12 95.42 46.37
C ALA A 738 1.10 95.07 47.25
N ILE A 739 2.28 94.88 46.66
CA ILE A 739 3.53 94.62 47.39
C ILE A 739 3.96 95.81 48.25
N VAL A 740 3.79 97.04 47.77
CA VAL A 740 4.07 98.26 48.57
C VAL A 740 3.12 98.35 49.75
N ASP A 741 1.83 98.13 49.54
CA ASP A 741 0.80 98.27 50.58
C ASP A 741 0.92 97.16 51.64
N ALA A 742 1.18 95.90 51.26
CA ALA A 742 1.46 94.82 52.23
C ALA A 742 2.74 95.10 53.05
N LYS A 743 3.76 95.71 52.44
CA LYS A 743 4.97 96.15 53.15
C LYS A 743 4.68 97.30 54.13
N LEU A 744 3.84 98.25 53.75
CA LEU A 744 3.38 99.32 54.65
C LEU A 744 2.58 98.76 55.82
N ALA A 745 1.69 97.77 55.59
CA ALA A 745 0.98 97.08 56.67
C ALA A 745 1.96 96.48 57.69
N ARG A 746 2.98 95.77 57.20
CA ARG A 746 4.01 95.14 58.02
C ARG A 746 4.86 96.15 58.82
N GLN A 747 5.17 97.30 58.24
CA GLN A 747 5.84 98.39 58.97
C GLN A 747 4.98 99.03 60.07
N ASN A 748 3.65 99.01 59.93
CA ASN A 748 2.74 99.55 60.95
C ASN A 748 2.56 98.56 62.12
N ILE A 749 2.47 97.23 61.88
CA ILE A 749 2.38 96.25 62.97
C ILE A 749 3.66 96.17 63.81
N ASP A 750 4.84 96.26 63.18
CA ASP A 750 6.13 96.31 63.87
C ASP A 750 6.29 97.60 64.72
N ALA A 751 5.52 98.65 64.40
CA ALA A 751 5.45 99.91 65.15
C ALA A 751 4.28 99.99 66.17
N GLY A 752 3.45 98.94 66.28
CA GLY A 752 2.28 98.91 67.15
C GLY A 752 1.03 99.66 66.64
N ASP A 753 1.03 100.17 65.40
CA ASP A 753 -0.14 100.78 64.74
C ASP A 753 -0.98 99.69 64.05
N TYR A 754 -1.61 98.84 64.87
CA TYR A 754 -2.41 97.69 64.41
C TYR A 754 -3.58 98.10 63.49
N PHE A 755 -4.14 99.30 63.67
CA PHE A 755 -5.26 99.80 62.87
C PHE A 755 -4.81 100.15 61.44
N ARG A 756 -3.73 100.91 61.27
CA ARG A 756 -3.19 101.19 59.92
C ARG A 756 -2.68 99.93 59.24
N SER A 757 -2.12 99.00 60.00
CA SER A 757 -1.70 97.69 59.48
C SER A 757 -2.85 96.98 58.74
N SER A 758 -4.02 96.84 59.38
CA SER A 758 -5.19 96.18 58.77
C SER A 758 -5.60 96.83 57.45
N ALA A 759 -5.75 98.16 57.44
CA ALA A 759 -6.27 98.90 56.29
C ALA A 759 -5.37 98.81 55.04
N TYR A 760 -4.04 98.85 55.22
CA TYR A 760 -3.09 98.65 54.12
C TYR A 760 -3.09 97.20 53.61
N ALA A 761 -3.24 96.22 54.51
CA ALA A 761 -3.26 94.81 54.13
C ALA A 761 -4.52 94.42 53.34
N GLU A 762 -5.69 94.87 53.77
CA GLU A 762 -6.96 94.63 53.04
C GLU A 762 -6.92 95.18 51.61
N LYS A 763 -6.36 96.39 51.42
CA LYS A 763 -6.16 97.00 50.10
C LYS A 763 -5.22 96.18 49.22
N ALA A 764 -4.10 95.72 49.77
CA ALA A 764 -3.13 94.89 49.07
C ALA A 764 -3.71 93.54 48.61
N ALA A 765 -4.53 92.88 49.44
CA ALA A 765 -5.19 91.62 49.09
C ALA A 765 -6.15 91.79 47.89
N ILE A 766 -6.97 92.85 47.89
CA ILE A 766 -7.92 93.16 46.82
C ILE A 766 -7.19 93.41 45.48
N GLU A 767 -6.09 94.17 45.51
CA GLU A 767 -5.29 94.46 44.30
C GLU A 767 -4.61 93.21 43.74
N ALA A 768 -4.11 92.33 44.60
CA ALA A 768 -3.41 91.11 44.17
C ALA A 768 -4.34 90.03 43.61
N HIS A 769 -5.50 89.76 44.21
CA HIS A 769 -6.48 88.81 43.64
C HIS A 769 -6.96 89.22 42.24
N LYS A 770 -6.99 90.52 41.94
CA LYS A 770 -7.30 91.04 40.60
C LYS A 770 -6.20 90.69 39.58
N VAL A 771 -4.93 90.61 39.99
CA VAL A 771 -3.81 90.15 39.15
C VAL A 771 -3.94 88.68 38.81
N VAL A 772 -4.25 87.82 39.79
CA VAL A 772 -4.45 86.36 39.58
C VAL A 772 -5.51 86.12 38.50
N LYS A 773 -6.67 86.76 38.64
CA LYS A 773 -7.82 86.60 37.75
C LYS A 773 -7.52 86.99 36.30
N ASP A 774 -6.88 88.13 36.08
CA ASP A 774 -6.53 88.58 34.74
C ASP A 774 -5.47 87.66 34.10
N THR A 775 -4.56 87.13 34.91
CA THR A 775 -3.42 86.33 34.45
C THR A 775 -3.79 84.91 34.02
N LYS A 776 -4.57 84.18 34.84
CA LYS A 776 -5.03 82.81 34.52
C LYS A 776 -5.69 82.73 33.13
N ASN A 777 -6.53 83.71 32.80
CA ASN A 777 -7.19 83.81 31.49
C ASN A 777 -6.22 83.99 30.31
N VAL A 778 -5.13 84.74 30.47
CA VAL A 778 -4.16 84.99 29.39
C VAL A 778 -3.31 83.75 29.13
N VAL A 779 -2.84 83.06 30.17
CA VAL A 779 -1.98 81.87 30.05
C VAL A 779 -2.74 80.71 29.40
N PHE A 780 -3.99 80.45 29.82
CA PHE A 780 -4.83 79.40 29.22
C PHE A 780 -5.02 79.60 27.70
N GLN A 781 -5.36 80.82 27.28
CA GLN A 781 -5.57 81.19 25.86
C GLN A 781 -4.28 81.21 25.01
N LYS A 782 -3.10 81.16 25.67
CA LYS A 782 -1.80 80.97 25.02
C LYS A 782 -1.53 79.48 24.79
N ARG A 783 -1.50 78.65 25.84
CA ARG A 783 -1.21 77.20 25.75
C ARG A 783 -2.13 76.48 24.77
N ILE A 784 -3.44 76.77 24.84
CA ILE A 784 -4.45 76.22 23.92
C ILE A 784 -4.10 76.48 22.44
N ARG A 785 -3.44 77.60 22.11
CA ARG A 785 -3.01 77.92 20.75
C ARG A 785 -1.74 77.17 20.36
N GLU A 786 -0.81 77.04 21.30
CA GLU A 786 0.46 76.35 21.10
C GLU A 786 0.25 74.83 20.88
N ILE A 787 -0.66 74.20 21.62
CA ILE A 787 -1.08 72.80 21.38
C ILE A 787 -1.74 72.66 20.00
N MET A 788 -2.68 73.54 19.64
CA MET A 788 -3.38 73.47 18.35
C MET A 788 -2.41 73.61 17.15
N ASN A 789 -1.42 74.50 17.25
CA ASN A 789 -0.39 74.66 16.23
C ASN A 789 0.52 73.43 16.15
N SER A 790 0.94 72.87 17.28
CA SER A 790 1.79 71.67 17.34
C SER A 790 1.07 70.42 16.83
N LEU A 791 -0.24 70.30 17.06
CA LEU A 791 -1.07 69.24 16.52
C LEU A 791 -1.19 69.33 14.99
N ASP A 792 -1.32 70.53 14.42
CA ASP A 792 -1.32 70.74 12.96
C ASP A 792 0.03 70.33 12.34
N VAL A 793 1.15 70.73 12.96
CA VAL A 793 2.50 70.28 12.56
C VAL A 793 2.63 68.75 12.67
N ALA A 794 2.10 68.14 13.72
CA ALA A 794 2.12 66.68 13.91
C ALA A 794 1.30 65.93 12.84
N MET A 795 0.11 66.43 12.49
CA MET A 795 -0.71 65.88 11.41
C MET A 795 0.02 65.91 10.06
N HIS A 796 0.75 66.98 9.76
CA HIS A 796 1.61 67.10 8.58
C HIS A 796 2.93 66.29 8.67
N SER A 797 3.28 65.75 9.85
CA SER A 797 4.50 64.98 10.12
C SER A 797 4.28 63.46 10.15
N GLY A 798 3.28 62.97 9.42
CA GLY A 798 3.01 61.53 9.25
C GLY A 798 2.00 60.93 10.24
N VAL A 799 1.73 61.59 11.38
CA VAL A 799 0.77 61.11 12.40
C VAL A 799 -0.60 60.84 11.78
N ASN A 800 -1.08 61.73 10.90
CA ASN A 800 -2.38 61.60 10.23
C ASN A 800 -2.52 60.38 9.29
N TYR A 801 -1.41 59.69 8.98
CA TYR A 801 -1.40 58.50 8.13
C TYR A 801 -1.19 57.19 8.92
N PHE A 802 -0.42 57.22 10.01
CA PHE A 802 0.00 56.02 10.74
C PHE A 802 -0.52 55.94 12.20
N GLN A 803 -0.96 57.06 12.79
CA GLN A 803 -1.52 57.16 14.16
C GLN A 803 -2.70 58.18 14.15
N ALA A 804 -3.68 57.92 13.29
CA ALA A 804 -4.74 58.88 12.98
C ALA A 804 -5.85 58.98 14.05
N GLU A 805 -6.03 57.97 14.90
CA GLU A 805 -7.00 58.03 16.01
C GLU A 805 -6.42 58.74 17.23
N GLU A 806 -5.12 58.65 17.43
CA GLU A 806 -4.35 59.34 18.47
C GLU A 806 -4.46 60.86 18.28
N ALA A 807 -4.28 61.35 17.05
CA ALA A 807 -4.50 62.76 16.70
C ALA A 807 -5.95 63.21 16.94
N LYS A 808 -6.95 62.38 16.58
CA LYS A 808 -8.37 62.67 16.81
C LYS A 808 -8.72 62.70 18.31
N LYS A 809 -8.12 61.82 19.11
CA LYS A 809 -8.25 61.77 20.57
C LYS A 809 -7.74 63.09 21.18
N ILE A 810 -6.52 63.49 20.83
CA ILE A 810 -5.90 64.75 21.27
C ILE A 810 -6.78 65.96 20.89
N PHE A 811 -7.24 66.04 19.64
CA PHE A 811 -8.13 67.12 19.18
C PHE A 811 -9.42 67.23 20.03
N ARG A 812 -10.08 66.09 20.31
CA ARG A 812 -11.29 66.03 21.15
C ARG A 812 -11.02 66.47 22.60
N GLN A 813 -9.88 66.08 23.17
CA GLN A 813 -9.49 66.49 24.53
C GLN A 813 -9.28 68.01 24.62
N VAL A 814 -8.56 68.61 23.65
CA VAL A 814 -8.37 70.08 23.58
C VAL A 814 -9.69 70.82 23.38
N ALA A 815 -10.63 70.26 22.60
CA ALA A 815 -11.96 70.85 22.43
C ALA A 815 -12.76 70.83 23.74
N ALA A 816 -12.80 69.69 24.45
CA ALA A 816 -13.52 69.57 25.72
C ALA A 816 -12.95 70.50 26.82
N LEU A 817 -11.63 70.71 26.86
CA LEU A 817 -11.02 71.64 27.83
C LEU A 817 -11.39 73.12 27.57
N LYS A 818 -11.60 73.53 26.32
CA LYS A 818 -12.09 74.88 25.99
C LYS A 818 -13.48 75.12 26.54
N GLU A 819 -14.35 74.12 26.49
CA GLU A 819 -15.74 74.19 26.94
C GLU A 819 -15.87 74.14 28.47
N LYS A 820 -15.03 73.34 29.14
CA LYS A 820 -14.97 73.25 30.61
C LYS A 820 -14.33 74.45 31.31
N TYR A 821 -13.72 75.39 30.57
CA TYR A 821 -12.83 76.39 31.16
C TYR A 821 -13.57 77.45 32.02
N SER A 822 -13.16 77.54 33.28
CA SER A 822 -13.48 78.65 34.17
C SER A 822 -12.24 79.08 34.98
N LEU A 823 -12.34 80.23 35.63
CA LEU A 823 -11.31 80.70 36.56
C LEU A 823 -11.13 79.81 37.79
N ASN A 824 -12.16 79.05 38.17
CA ASN A 824 -12.20 78.28 39.41
C ASN A 824 -11.57 76.87 39.26
N ASN A 825 -11.43 76.37 38.03
CA ASN A 825 -10.82 75.08 37.70
C ASN A 825 -9.59 75.22 36.77
N TYR A 826 -8.97 76.41 36.74
CA TYR A 826 -7.76 76.67 35.94
C TYR A 826 -6.65 75.66 36.20
N ASP A 827 -6.40 75.29 37.47
CA ASP A 827 -5.25 74.47 37.87
C ASP A 827 -5.44 72.98 37.52
N GLU A 828 -6.68 72.48 37.64
CA GLU A 828 -7.11 71.18 37.13
C GLU A 828 -6.93 71.11 35.61
N ILE A 829 -7.44 72.12 34.90
CA ILE A 829 -7.32 72.23 33.44
C ILE A 829 -5.86 72.38 32.99
N SER A 830 -5.03 73.10 33.72
CA SER A 830 -3.60 73.20 33.43
C SER A 830 -2.92 71.83 33.51
N SER A 831 -3.27 71.00 34.49
CA SER A 831 -2.77 69.62 34.59
C SER A 831 -3.32 68.68 33.50
N GLU A 832 -4.53 68.92 32.98
CA GLU A 832 -5.00 68.22 31.77
C GLU A 832 -4.26 68.69 30.50
N LEU A 833 -3.90 69.98 30.38
CA LEU A 833 -3.09 70.49 29.27
C LEU A 833 -1.67 69.90 29.27
N ASP A 834 -1.00 69.81 30.43
CA ASP A 834 0.32 69.18 30.58
C ASP A 834 0.34 67.74 30.01
N LYS A 835 -0.72 66.97 30.28
CA LYS A 835 -0.88 65.58 29.82
C LYS A 835 -1.11 65.51 28.30
N ILE A 836 -1.87 66.45 27.75
CA ILE A 836 -2.14 66.53 26.30
C ILE A 836 -0.86 66.91 25.53
N GLU A 837 -0.07 67.84 26.06
CA GLU A 837 1.23 68.20 25.50
C GLU A 837 2.18 66.98 25.47
N ALA A 838 2.26 66.22 26.55
CA ALA A 838 3.06 64.98 26.63
C ALA A 838 2.54 63.83 25.72
N ASP A 839 1.23 63.60 25.66
CA ASP A 839 0.61 62.60 24.74
C ASP A 839 0.91 62.96 23.27
N MET A 840 0.91 64.25 22.93
CA MET A 840 1.22 64.76 21.60
C MET A 840 2.69 64.57 21.21
N GLU A 841 3.63 64.97 22.07
CA GLU A 841 5.07 64.76 21.84
C GLU A 841 5.39 63.26 21.69
N ARG A 842 4.81 62.42 22.56
CA ARG A 842 4.96 60.97 22.49
C ARG A 842 4.45 60.40 21.16
N THR A 843 3.28 60.83 20.71
CA THR A 843 2.68 60.39 19.44
C THR A 843 3.56 60.78 18.24
N LEU A 844 4.13 61.99 18.25
CA LEU A 844 5.08 62.40 17.22
C LEU A 844 6.32 61.48 17.21
N ALA A 845 6.91 61.22 18.39
CA ALA A 845 8.10 60.39 18.54
C ALA A 845 7.90 58.91 18.18
N THR A 846 6.72 58.33 18.39
CA THR A 846 6.43 56.91 18.07
C THR A 846 6.13 56.66 16.59
N THR A 847 5.79 57.69 15.80
CA THR A 847 5.31 57.53 14.41
C THR A 847 6.27 56.73 13.50
N PRO A 848 7.61 56.94 13.51
CA PRO A 848 8.53 56.14 12.70
C PRO A 848 8.52 54.65 13.06
N LEU A 849 8.49 54.34 14.37
CA LEU A 849 8.48 52.97 14.88
C LEU A 849 7.18 52.24 14.55
N VAL A 850 6.04 52.96 14.50
CA VAL A 850 4.76 52.38 14.05
C VAL A 850 4.84 51.97 12.58
N LEU A 851 5.40 52.81 11.70
CA LEU A 851 5.62 52.43 10.30
C LEU A 851 6.56 51.22 10.16
N GLU A 852 7.69 51.21 10.89
CA GLU A 852 8.66 50.11 10.81
C GLU A 852 8.04 48.77 11.22
N ASN A 853 7.22 48.75 12.27
CA ASN A 853 6.45 47.56 12.65
C ASN A 853 5.41 47.14 11.58
N MET A 854 4.74 48.09 10.93
CA MET A 854 3.80 47.80 9.85
C MET A 854 4.49 47.22 8.61
N ILE A 855 5.66 47.75 8.24
CA ILE A 855 6.49 47.24 7.13
C ILE A 855 7.03 45.85 7.46
N ALA A 856 7.61 45.65 8.65
CA ALA A 856 8.13 44.35 9.08
C ALA A 856 7.06 43.25 9.03
N LYS A 857 5.82 43.56 9.45
CA LYS A 857 4.67 42.64 9.34
C LYS A 857 4.37 42.24 7.88
N GLN A 858 4.46 43.18 6.93
CA GLN A 858 4.24 42.87 5.51
C GLN A 858 5.44 42.14 4.88
N GLN A 859 6.68 42.43 5.32
CA GLN A 859 7.87 41.70 4.89
C GLN A 859 7.81 40.23 5.31
N GLN A 860 7.27 39.92 6.49
CA GLN A 860 7.05 38.53 6.92
C GLN A 860 5.99 37.82 6.05
N ARG A 861 4.87 38.48 5.71
CA ARG A 861 3.88 37.93 4.76
C ARG A 861 4.52 37.62 3.40
N LEU A 862 5.32 38.57 2.88
CA LEU A 862 6.04 38.39 1.62
C LEU A 862 7.01 37.21 1.65
N ALA A 863 7.74 37.02 2.77
CA ALA A 863 8.64 35.88 2.94
C ALA A 863 7.87 34.55 2.93
N ASN A 864 6.81 34.44 3.73
CA ASN A 864 5.96 33.25 3.79
C ASN A 864 5.39 32.89 2.40
N ALA A 865 4.92 33.88 1.64
CA ALA A 865 4.36 33.68 0.30
C ALA A 865 5.39 33.24 -0.75
N ILE A 866 6.69 33.50 -0.55
CA ILE A 866 7.79 33.03 -1.40
C ILE A 866 8.20 31.60 -1.02
N GLU A 867 8.14 31.22 0.26
CA GLU A 867 8.53 29.88 0.72
C GLU A 867 7.54 28.78 0.32
N ALA A 868 6.31 29.13 -0.07
CA ALA A 868 5.26 28.20 -0.50
C ALA A 868 5.56 27.37 -1.77
N LYS A 869 6.69 27.64 -2.47
CA LYS A 869 7.21 26.96 -3.68
C LYS A 869 6.36 27.00 -4.96
N VAL A 870 5.04 26.91 -4.87
CA VAL A 870 4.12 26.81 -6.02
C VAL A 870 4.14 28.10 -6.88
N SER A 871 4.18 29.27 -6.23
CA SER A 871 3.76 30.55 -6.81
C SER A 871 4.81 31.36 -7.58
N VAL A 872 6.07 30.91 -7.65
CA VAL A 872 7.19 31.77 -8.11
C VAL A 872 7.04 32.22 -9.58
N GLU A 873 6.52 31.38 -10.47
CA GLU A 873 6.30 31.76 -11.89
C GLU A 873 4.98 32.52 -12.12
N ILE A 874 3.99 32.35 -11.25
CA ILE A 874 2.60 32.86 -11.41
C ILE A 874 2.39 34.21 -10.72
N ALA A 875 3.24 34.56 -9.74
CA ALA A 875 3.14 35.79 -8.96
C ALA A 875 4.39 36.69 -9.00
N ALA A 876 5.40 36.39 -9.83
CA ALA A 876 6.68 37.11 -9.88
C ALA A 876 6.55 38.65 -9.92
N ASP A 877 5.67 39.18 -10.78
CA ASP A 877 5.45 40.62 -10.92
C ASP A 877 4.77 41.25 -9.69
N LEU A 878 3.93 40.50 -8.96
CA LEU A 878 3.31 40.94 -7.72
C LEU A 878 4.31 40.91 -6.56
N ILE A 879 5.14 39.86 -6.48
CA ILE A 879 6.20 39.69 -5.47
C ILE A 879 7.21 40.83 -5.57
N ASN A 880 7.68 41.14 -6.79
CA ASN A 880 8.58 42.28 -7.02
C ASN A 880 7.89 43.61 -6.70
N ARG A 881 6.64 43.80 -7.12
CA ARG A 881 5.85 45.02 -6.84
C ARG A 881 5.65 45.25 -5.34
N ALA A 882 5.29 44.22 -4.58
CA ALA A 882 5.13 44.30 -3.12
C ALA A 882 6.47 44.63 -2.43
N LYS A 883 7.57 43.99 -2.85
CA LYS A 883 8.92 44.25 -2.34
C LYS A 883 9.35 45.70 -2.56
N ASP A 884 9.19 46.20 -3.78
CA ASP A 884 9.50 47.59 -4.15
C ASP A 884 8.63 48.57 -3.36
N GLN A 885 7.34 48.31 -3.22
CA GLN A 885 6.40 49.19 -2.51
C GLN A 885 6.68 49.26 -1.00
N LEU A 886 7.11 48.17 -0.37
CA LEU A 886 7.58 48.20 1.03
C LEU A 886 8.90 48.98 1.17
N HIS A 887 9.80 48.87 0.19
CA HIS A 887 11.06 49.63 0.17
C HIS A 887 10.82 51.14 -0.03
N TYR A 888 10.01 51.51 -1.02
CA TYR A 888 9.63 52.89 -1.29
C TYR A 888 8.79 53.49 -0.14
N SER A 889 7.97 52.69 0.56
CA SER A 889 7.22 53.17 1.73
C SER A 889 8.13 53.72 2.83
N LYS A 890 9.23 53.03 3.15
CA LYS A 890 10.24 53.52 4.09
C LYS A 890 11.01 54.74 3.54
N ILE A 891 11.49 54.66 2.30
CA ILE A 891 12.23 55.77 1.65
C ILE A 891 11.40 57.05 1.62
N ASP A 892 10.13 56.99 1.23
CA ASP A 892 9.28 58.18 1.16
C ASP A 892 8.89 58.70 2.55
N PHE A 893 8.88 57.87 3.60
CA PHE A 893 8.72 58.34 4.98
C PHE A 893 9.93 59.15 5.44
N ASP A 894 11.13 58.60 5.26
CA ASP A 894 12.38 59.25 5.67
C ASP A 894 12.62 60.54 4.86
N ASN A 895 12.12 60.61 3.61
CA ASN A 895 12.06 61.81 2.78
C ASN A 895 10.88 62.76 3.10
N LYS A 896 10.11 62.53 4.18
CA LYS A 896 8.96 63.34 4.63
C LYS A 896 7.77 63.42 3.66
N LYS A 897 7.64 62.48 2.72
CA LYS A 897 6.54 62.36 1.76
C LYS A 897 5.45 61.41 2.29
N PHE A 898 4.93 61.68 3.48
CA PHE A 898 4.09 60.74 4.23
C PHE A 898 2.87 60.19 3.45
N THR A 899 2.25 61.01 2.60
CA THR A 899 1.13 60.60 1.73
C THR A 899 1.52 59.52 0.72
N LEU A 900 2.74 59.58 0.18
CA LEU A 900 3.27 58.59 -0.77
C LEU A 900 3.70 57.33 -0.01
N SER A 901 4.41 57.49 1.11
CA SER A 901 4.80 56.39 2.00
C SER A 901 3.61 55.50 2.41
N TYR A 902 2.51 56.12 2.84
CA TYR A 902 1.27 55.43 3.22
C TYR A 902 0.58 54.76 2.01
N ARG A 903 0.62 55.41 0.84
CA ARG A 903 0.08 54.84 -0.40
C ARG A 903 0.85 53.59 -0.81
N GLU A 904 2.19 53.61 -0.78
CA GLU A 904 2.98 52.43 -1.14
C GLU A 904 2.83 51.30 -0.11
N LEU A 905 2.72 51.60 1.19
CA LEU A 905 2.36 50.59 2.19
C LEU A 905 1.01 49.93 1.86
N LYS A 906 -0.01 50.71 1.51
CA LYS A 906 -1.33 50.19 1.13
C LYS A 906 -1.27 49.38 -0.17
N ASN A 907 -0.48 49.82 -1.15
CA ASN A 907 -0.29 49.11 -2.42
C ASN A 907 0.38 47.74 -2.17
N ALA A 908 1.40 47.70 -1.30
CA ALA A 908 2.09 46.45 -0.93
C ALA A 908 1.16 45.47 -0.22
N VAL A 909 0.30 45.95 0.69
CA VAL A 909 -0.75 45.12 1.32
C VAL A 909 -1.67 44.53 0.25
N ALA A 910 -2.20 45.34 -0.67
CA ALA A 910 -3.09 44.85 -1.72
C ALA A 910 -2.40 43.84 -2.68
N ALA A 911 -1.11 44.02 -2.97
CA ALA A 911 -0.34 43.06 -3.75
C ALA A 911 -0.10 41.74 -3.00
N LEU A 912 0.12 41.79 -1.68
CA LEU A 912 0.21 40.59 -0.82
C LEU A 912 -1.12 39.86 -0.71
N ASP A 913 -2.23 40.59 -0.54
CA ASP A 913 -3.57 40.01 -0.49
C ASP A 913 -3.91 39.30 -1.83
N GLU A 914 -3.44 39.82 -2.98
CA GLU A 914 -3.57 39.14 -4.29
C GLU A 914 -2.68 37.88 -4.39
N ILE A 915 -1.43 37.92 -3.90
CA ILE A 915 -0.52 36.76 -3.91
C ILE A 915 -1.08 35.62 -3.04
N GLU A 916 -1.51 35.92 -1.82
CA GLU A 916 -2.07 34.94 -0.89
C GLU A 916 -3.36 34.30 -1.44
N SER A 917 -4.21 35.08 -2.12
CA SER A 917 -5.40 34.57 -2.81
C SER A 917 -5.06 33.66 -4.01
N ARG A 918 -4.05 34.01 -4.82
CA ARG A 918 -3.57 33.16 -5.93
C ARG A 918 -3.06 31.81 -5.43
N ILE A 919 -2.23 31.78 -4.38
CA ILE A 919 -1.71 30.55 -3.77
C ILE A 919 -2.86 29.65 -3.32
N ALA A 920 -3.78 30.16 -2.50
CA ALA A 920 -4.90 29.38 -1.98
C ALA A 920 -5.85 28.86 -3.09
N MET A 921 -5.95 29.55 -4.23
CA MET A 921 -6.74 29.08 -5.39
C MET A 921 -6.03 27.96 -6.18
N GLU A 922 -4.69 27.91 -6.13
CA GLU A 922 -3.87 26.89 -6.79
C GLU A 922 -3.78 25.61 -5.94
N ASP A 923 -3.50 25.74 -4.64
CA ASP A 923 -3.55 24.63 -3.66
C ASP A 923 -4.93 23.93 -3.67
N TYR A 924 -6.01 24.72 -3.79
CA TYR A 924 -7.37 24.23 -3.94
C TYR A 924 -7.58 23.48 -5.27
N ALA A 925 -7.00 23.97 -6.36
CA ALA A 925 -7.16 23.37 -7.69
C ALA A 925 -6.40 22.04 -7.82
N GLU A 926 -5.21 21.92 -7.23
CA GLU A 926 -4.44 20.66 -7.20
C GLU A 926 -5.20 19.57 -6.44
N GLN A 927 -5.64 19.85 -5.21
CA GLN A 927 -6.45 18.91 -4.39
C GLN A 927 -7.78 18.52 -5.06
N ALA A 928 -8.46 19.47 -5.71
CA ALA A 928 -9.68 19.18 -6.45
C ALA A 928 -9.42 18.29 -7.67
N ASN A 929 -8.29 18.45 -8.36
CA ASN A 929 -7.91 17.62 -9.49
C ASN A 929 -7.54 16.18 -9.07
N GLU A 930 -6.78 15.98 -7.97
CA GLU A 930 -6.45 14.64 -7.45
C GLU A 930 -7.72 13.79 -7.19
N ILE A 931 -8.75 14.42 -6.61
CA ILE A 931 -10.05 13.79 -6.39
C ILE A 931 -10.79 13.55 -7.71
N LEU A 932 -10.71 14.44 -8.70
CA LEU A 932 -11.32 14.24 -10.02
C LEU A 932 -10.68 13.09 -10.80
N GLU A 933 -9.36 12.91 -10.72
CA GLU A 933 -8.65 11.79 -11.35
C GLU A 933 -9.01 10.47 -10.66
N SER A 934 -8.98 10.43 -9.32
CA SER A 934 -9.42 9.27 -8.53
C SER A 934 -10.89 8.89 -8.79
N LEU A 935 -11.74 9.88 -9.05
CA LEU A 935 -13.15 9.70 -9.39
C LEU A 935 -13.34 9.15 -10.81
N ASP A 936 -12.49 9.54 -11.76
CA ASP A 936 -12.50 8.99 -13.11
C ASP A 936 -12.05 7.53 -13.13
N GLU A 937 -11.02 7.14 -12.37
CA GLU A 937 -10.63 5.74 -12.21
C GLU A 937 -11.78 4.88 -11.66
N ALA A 938 -12.51 5.40 -10.66
CA ALA A 938 -13.68 4.72 -10.11
C ALA A 938 -14.84 4.61 -11.13
N LEU A 939 -15.10 5.65 -11.92
CA LEU A 939 -16.14 5.66 -12.96
C LEU A 939 -15.79 4.73 -14.12
N ASP A 940 -14.53 4.67 -14.56
CA ASP A 940 -14.09 3.78 -15.64
C ASP A 940 -14.04 2.31 -15.19
N GLY A 941 -13.63 2.03 -13.95
CA GLY A 941 -13.77 0.70 -13.34
C GLY A 941 -15.22 0.20 -13.30
N PHE A 942 -16.18 1.12 -13.20
CA PHE A 942 -17.62 0.84 -13.19
C PHE A 942 -18.32 1.04 -14.56
N GLN A 943 -17.58 1.34 -15.64
CA GLN A 943 -18.13 1.71 -16.95
C GLN A 943 -18.98 0.59 -17.61
N SER A 944 -18.68 -0.68 -17.33
CA SER A 944 -19.50 -1.80 -17.85
C SER A 944 -20.95 -1.74 -17.39
N VAL A 945 -21.22 -1.11 -16.25
CA VAL A 945 -22.57 -0.91 -15.69
C VAL A 945 -23.21 0.35 -16.26
N LEU A 946 -22.44 1.44 -16.28
CA LEU A 946 -22.87 2.76 -16.74
C LEU A 946 -23.23 2.78 -18.24
N SER A 947 -22.57 1.94 -19.04
CA SER A 947 -22.81 1.82 -20.48
C SER A 947 -24.10 1.09 -20.87
N LEU A 948 -24.71 0.29 -19.98
CA LEU A 948 -25.95 -0.45 -20.27
C LEU A 948 -27.18 0.48 -20.32
N GLY A 949 -27.20 1.50 -19.45
CA GLY A 949 -28.33 2.41 -19.29
C GLY A 949 -29.56 1.77 -18.59
N PRO A 950 -30.48 2.60 -18.08
CA PRO A 950 -31.54 2.15 -17.17
C PRO A 950 -32.49 1.14 -17.83
N LYS A 951 -32.78 1.28 -19.13
CA LYS A 951 -33.69 0.39 -19.87
C LYS A 951 -33.14 -1.03 -20.07
N ALA A 952 -31.82 -1.18 -20.23
CA ALA A 952 -31.21 -2.51 -20.34
C ALA A 952 -31.14 -3.19 -18.97
N VAL A 953 -30.69 -2.46 -17.93
CA VAL A 953 -30.68 -2.93 -16.54
C VAL A 953 -32.09 -3.33 -16.08
N GLU A 954 -33.11 -2.54 -16.42
CA GLU A 954 -34.52 -2.89 -16.16
C GLU A 954 -34.95 -4.18 -16.89
N SER A 955 -34.50 -4.40 -18.13
CA SER A 955 -34.81 -5.64 -18.86
C SER A 955 -34.12 -6.88 -18.28
N PHE A 956 -32.85 -6.76 -17.85
CA PHE A 956 -32.11 -7.85 -17.20
C PHE A 956 -32.70 -8.24 -15.84
N SER A 957 -33.42 -7.34 -15.15
CA SER A 957 -34.16 -7.67 -13.91
C SER A 957 -35.35 -8.62 -14.11
N ARG A 958 -35.68 -9.01 -15.35
CA ARG A 958 -36.89 -9.79 -15.70
C ARG A 958 -36.54 -10.99 -16.59
N GLY A 959 -36.49 -12.19 -16.02
CA GLY A 959 -36.23 -13.42 -16.78
C GLY A 959 -37.43 -13.87 -17.65
N PRO A 960 -37.22 -14.84 -18.57
CA PRO A 960 -38.22 -15.24 -19.58
C PRO A 960 -39.60 -15.63 -19.02
N ASN A 961 -39.64 -16.19 -17.81
CA ASN A 961 -40.85 -16.66 -17.14
C ASN A 961 -41.42 -15.67 -16.10
N LYS A 962 -41.10 -14.36 -16.21
CA LYS A 962 -41.39 -13.30 -15.22
C LYS A 962 -40.74 -13.47 -13.84
N GLN A 963 -39.85 -14.44 -13.65
CA GLN A 963 -39.02 -14.54 -12.45
C GLN A 963 -38.04 -13.36 -12.38
N ILE A 964 -37.82 -12.85 -11.18
CA ILE A 964 -36.91 -11.74 -10.88
C ILE A 964 -35.53 -12.35 -10.56
N TYR A 965 -34.47 -11.75 -11.08
CA TYR A 965 -33.09 -12.19 -10.86
C TYR A 965 -32.28 -11.06 -10.22
N SER A 966 -31.35 -11.42 -9.33
CA SER A 966 -30.27 -10.52 -8.90
C SER A 966 -29.36 -10.24 -10.11
N ILE A 967 -29.05 -8.97 -10.36
CA ILE A 967 -28.19 -8.61 -11.49
C ILE A 967 -26.75 -8.85 -11.06
N THR A 968 -26.17 -9.97 -11.49
CA THR A 968 -24.73 -10.23 -11.31
C THR A 968 -23.95 -9.38 -12.29
N VAL A 969 -23.58 -8.18 -11.84
CA VAL A 969 -22.87 -7.18 -12.65
C VAL A 969 -21.40 -7.56 -12.77
N LEU A 970 -20.96 -7.93 -13.98
CA LEU A 970 -19.54 -8.13 -14.29
C LEU A 970 -18.92 -6.80 -14.78
N GLY A 971 -17.91 -6.33 -14.06
CA GLY A 971 -17.18 -5.09 -14.33
C GLY A 971 -15.79 -5.12 -13.71
N GLY A 972 -15.02 -4.04 -13.89
CA GLY A 972 -13.69 -3.91 -13.27
C GLY A 972 -13.74 -3.65 -11.77
N MET A 973 -14.87 -3.10 -11.29
CA MET A 973 -15.15 -2.80 -9.88
C MET A 973 -16.56 -3.26 -9.52
N ALA A 974 -16.73 -3.87 -8.35
CA ALA A 974 -18.05 -4.29 -7.84
C ALA A 974 -18.88 -3.11 -7.30
N PRO A 975 -20.22 -3.19 -7.23
CA PRO A 975 -21.08 -2.06 -6.81
C PRO A 975 -20.81 -1.56 -5.39
N ASP A 976 -20.46 -2.46 -4.46
CA ASP A 976 -20.09 -2.14 -3.08
C ASP A 976 -18.71 -1.44 -3.01
N GLN A 977 -17.75 -1.92 -3.80
CA GLN A 977 -16.43 -1.29 -3.95
C GLN A 977 -16.57 0.13 -4.53
N PHE A 978 -17.32 0.29 -5.62
CA PHE A 978 -17.62 1.59 -6.22
C PHE A 978 -18.31 2.54 -5.22
N ARG A 979 -19.27 2.03 -4.45
CA ARG A 979 -19.94 2.80 -3.39
C ARG A 979 -18.98 3.26 -2.30
N ASN A 980 -18.06 2.40 -1.85
CA ASN A 980 -17.08 2.75 -0.83
C ASN A 980 -16.08 3.79 -1.36
N THR A 981 -15.46 3.55 -2.52
CA THR A 981 -14.51 4.47 -3.16
C THR A 981 -15.10 5.86 -3.35
N VAL A 982 -16.31 5.97 -3.92
CA VAL A 982 -16.97 7.28 -4.13
C VAL A 982 -17.39 7.93 -2.81
N SER A 983 -17.68 7.15 -1.77
CA SER A 983 -17.97 7.70 -0.43
C SER A 983 -16.72 8.28 0.23
N GLU A 984 -15.56 7.64 0.09
CA GLU A 984 -14.28 8.17 0.57
C GLU A 984 -13.89 9.46 -0.19
N LEU A 985 -14.03 9.48 -1.52
CA LEU A 985 -13.80 10.67 -2.34
C LEU A 985 -14.75 11.82 -1.98
N TYR A 986 -16.00 11.53 -1.62
CA TYR A 986 -16.95 12.55 -1.16
C TYR A 986 -16.54 13.18 0.18
N GLU A 987 -16.15 12.38 1.17
CA GLU A 987 -15.72 12.94 2.46
C GLU A 987 -14.35 13.64 2.35
N LYS A 988 -13.43 13.17 1.49
CA LYS A 988 -12.22 13.94 1.11
C LYS A 988 -12.60 15.30 0.51
N ALA A 989 -13.50 15.34 -0.47
CA ALA A 989 -13.89 16.58 -1.16
C ALA A 989 -14.49 17.63 -0.23
N ARG A 990 -15.21 17.21 0.82
CA ARG A 990 -15.77 18.08 1.86
C ARG A 990 -14.73 18.68 2.83
N LEU A 991 -13.50 18.16 2.83
CA LEU A 991 -12.43 18.55 3.75
C LEU A 991 -11.31 19.37 3.09
N ILE A 992 -11.36 19.56 1.77
CA ILE A 992 -10.48 20.49 1.07
C ILE A 992 -10.75 21.93 1.54
N GLU A 993 -9.72 22.62 2.01
CA GLU A 993 -9.79 24.06 2.27
C GLU A 993 -9.84 24.85 0.94
N PHE A 994 -10.68 25.87 0.88
CA PHE A 994 -10.90 26.67 -0.34
C PHE A 994 -10.92 28.17 -0.03
N PRO A 995 -10.39 29.04 -0.91
CA PRO A 995 -10.45 30.48 -0.72
C PRO A 995 -11.90 30.99 -0.86
N PRO A 996 -12.26 32.15 -0.28
CA PRO A 996 -13.63 32.68 -0.35
C PRO A 996 -14.18 32.80 -1.78
N ASP A 997 -13.34 33.20 -2.73
CA ASP A 997 -13.72 33.29 -4.15
C ASP A 997 -14.08 31.93 -4.76
N ALA A 998 -13.67 30.80 -4.17
CA ALA A 998 -13.96 29.44 -4.64
C ALA A 998 -15.22 28.80 -4.03
N GLU A 999 -15.89 29.43 -3.05
CA GLU A 999 -17.04 28.85 -2.32
C GLU A 999 -18.11 28.22 -3.24
N LEU A 1000 -18.59 28.95 -4.24
CA LEU A 1000 -19.58 28.47 -5.21
C LEU A 1000 -19.04 27.32 -6.11
N VAL A 1001 -17.72 27.28 -6.34
CA VAL A 1001 -17.08 26.21 -7.13
C VAL A 1001 -16.94 24.96 -6.28
N HIS A 1002 -16.50 25.09 -5.02
CA HIS A 1002 -16.41 23.98 -4.07
C HIS A 1002 -17.78 23.38 -3.76
N ALA A 1003 -18.81 24.21 -3.55
CA ALA A 1003 -20.19 23.75 -3.37
C ALA A 1003 -20.66 22.89 -4.55
N ASN A 1004 -20.50 23.37 -5.78
CA ASN A 1004 -20.85 22.63 -7.00
C ASN A 1004 -20.02 21.35 -7.19
N PHE A 1005 -18.76 21.34 -6.74
CA PHE A 1005 -17.86 20.18 -6.79
C PHE A 1005 -18.29 19.09 -5.80
N VAL A 1006 -18.56 19.45 -4.55
CA VAL A 1006 -19.08 18.53 -3.53
C VAL A 1006 -20.46 18.00 -3.93
N ASP A 1007 -21.34 18.84 -4.49
CA ASP A 1007 -22.65 18.42 -5.00
C ASP A 1007 -22.57 17.52 -6.24
N MET A 1008 -21.53 17.63 -7.06
CA MET A 1008 -21.26 16.71 -8.18
C MET A 1008 -20.86 15.33 -7.66
N ILE A 1009 -19.96 15.26 -6.67
CA ILE A 1009 -19.53 13.97 -6.09
C ILE A 1009 -20.67 13.35 -5.26
N ASN A 1010 -21.48 14.15 -4.56
CA ASN A 1010 -22.65 13.65 -3.84
C ASN A 1010 -23.65 12.94 -4.75
N ASP A 1011 -23.90 13.46 -5.96
CA ASP A 1011 -24.75 12.79 -6.95
C ASP A 1011 -24.17 11.40 -7.31
N ILE A 1012 -22.87 11.29 -7.56
CA ILE A 1012 -22.24 10.00 -7.88
C ILE A 1012 -22.29 9.05 -6.67
N ARG A 1013 -22.16 9.57 -5.44
CA ARG A 1013 -22.33 8.79 -4.19
C ARG A 1013 -23.77 8.30 -4.02
N LEU A 1014 -24.77 9.14 -4.32
CA LEU A 1014 -26.17 8.73 -4.31
C LEU A 1014 -26.43 7.67 -5.38
N ALA A 1015 -25.88 7.85 -6.59
CA ALA A 1015 -25.95 6.85 -7.64
C ALA A 1015 -25.34 5.50 -7.21
N SER A 1016 -24.14 5.51 -6.61
CA SER A 1016 -23.47 4.28 -6.16
C SER A 1016 -24.26 3.54 -5.08
N ILE A 1017 -24.94 4.24 -4.17
CA ILE A 1017 -25.87 3.65 -3.20
C ILE A 1017 -27.09 3.01 -3.89
N TYR A 1018 -27.57 3.56 -5.01
CA TYR A 1018 -28.64 2.93 -5.80
C TYR A 1018 -28.14 1.78 -6.68
N PHE A 1019 -26.88 1.79 -7.14
CA PHE A 1019 -26.24 0.65 -7.82
C PHE A 1019 -25.95 -0.53 -6.89
N ASP A 1020 -25.49 -0.27 -5.67
CA ASP A 1020 -25.29 -1.29 -4.61
C ASP A 1020 -26.61 -2.02 -4.30
N LYS A 1021 -27.73 -1.27 -4.19
CA LYS A 1021 -29.09 -1.84 -4.07
C LYS A 1021 -29.52 -2.72 -5.26
N MET A 1022 -28.82 -2.69 -6.40
CA MET A 1022 -29.18 -3.54 -7.54
C MET A 1022 -28.86 -5.03 -7.31
N ILE A 1023 -27.95 -5.34 -6.38
CA ILE A 1023 -27.59 -6.70 -5.99
C ILE A 1023 -28.82 -7.46 -5.45
N ILE A 1024 -29.68 -6.76 -4.69
CA ILE A 1024 -30.85 -7.33 -3.99
C ILE A 1024 -32.20 -6.91 -4.62
N LEU A 1025 -32.26 -6.69 -5.94
CA LEU A 1025 -33.50 -6.31 -6.63
C LEU A 1025 -34.65 -7.33 -6.46
N SER A 1026 -34.35 -8.60 -6.17
CA SER A 1026 -35.36 -9.63 -5.86
C SER A 1026 -36.30 -9.25 -4.71
N GLU A 1027 -35.81 -8.48 -3.73
CA GLU A 1027 -36.54 -8.17 -2.49
C GLU A 1027 -37.50 -6.96 -2.63
N PHE A 1028 -37.41 -6.21 -3.73
CA PHE A 1028 -38.19 -5.00 -3.98
C PHE A 1028 -39.34 -5.24 -4.97
N ASP A 1029 -40.45 -4.52 -4.80
CA ASP A 1029 -41.59 -4.57 -5.73
C ASP A 1029 -41.27 -3.95 -7.12
N ALA A 1030 -42.18 -4.12 -8.08
CA ALA A 1030 -41.94 -3.69 -9.47
C ALA A 1030 -41.82 -2.16 -9.66
N ALA A 1031 -42.45 -1.33 -8.82
CA ALA A 1031 -42.28 0.12 -8.84
C ALA A 1031 -40.98 0.52 -8.15
N SER A 1032 -40.70 -0.06 -6.97
CA SER A 1032 -39.45 0.15 -6.22
C SER A 1032 -38.21 -0.22 -7.04
N ARG A 1033 -38.22 -1.35 -7.78
CA ARG A 1033 -37.11 -1.72 -8.69
C ARG A 1033 -36.91 -0.70 -9.82
N HIS A 1034 -37.99 -0.22 -10.42
CA HIS A 1034 -37.93 0.81 -11.47
C HIS A 1034 -37.35 2.12 -10.91
N GLU A 1035 -37.82 2.56 -9.74
CA GLU A 1035 -37.31 3.75 -9.07
C GLU A 1035 -35.82 3.65 -8.72
N ILE A 1036 -35.37 2.51 -8.16
CA ILE A 1036 -33.95 2.25 -7.84
C ILE A 1036 -33.08 2.35 -9.10
N ILE A 1037 -33.50 1.72 -10.20
CA ILE A 1037 -32.73 1.71 -11.45
C ILE A 1037 -32.64 3.10 -12.07
N TYR A 1038 -33.76 3.81 -12.23
CA TYR A 1038 -33.75 5.11 -12.91
C TYR A 1038 -33.04 6.17 -12.06
N LYS A 1039 -33.25 6.20 -10.73
CA LYS A 1039 -32.51 7.13 -9.85
C LYS A 1039 -31.00 6.96 -9.93
N ALA A 1040 -30.48 5.73 -10.02
CA ALA A 1040 -29.04 5.50 -10.17
C ALA A 1040 -28.47 6.22 -11.42
N PHE A 1041 -29.15 6.06 -12.56
CA PHE A 1041 -28.71 6.68 -13.82
C PHE A 1041 -29.01 8.19 -13.88
N ASP A 1042 -30.12 8.65 -13.29
CA ASP A 1042 -30.46 10.08 -13.23
C ASP A 1042 -29.44 10.87 -12.40
N TYR A 1043 -28.98 10.33 -11.27
CA TYR A 1043 -27.89 10.92 -10.49
C TYR A 1043 -26.56 10.95 -11.27
N ILE A 1044 -26.19 9.88 -11.99
CA ILE A 1044 -25.00 9.90 -12.88
C ILE A 1044 -25.14 10.96 -13.98
N ASN A 1045 -26.33 11.16 -14.55
CA ASN A 1045 -26.57 12.17 -15.57
C ASN A 1045 -26.51 13.59 -15.00
N SER A 1046 -27.05 13.82 -13.80
CA SER A 1046 -26.93 15.07 -13.05
C SER A 1046 -25.46 15.40 -12.73
N ALA A 1047 -24.70 14.42 -12.23
CA ALA A 1047 -23.27 14.57 -11.98
C ALA A 1047 -22.49 14.94 -13.27
N LYS A 1048 -22.79 14.30 -14.40
CA LYS A 1048 -22.17 14.62 -15.70
C LYS A 1048 -22.49 16.04 -16.18
N GLN A 1049 -23.70 16.54 -15.91
CA GLN A 1049 -24.07 17.94 -16.20
C GLN A 1049 -23.31 18.91 -15.28
N LYS A 1050 -23.37 18.71 -13.95
CA LYS A 1050 -22.61 19.48 -12.96
C LYS A 1050 -21.11 19.53 -13.30
N ARG A 1051 -20.51 18.40 -13.70
CA ARG A 1051 -19.09 18.29 -14.09
C ARG A 1051 -18.75 19.17 -15.29
N ALA A 1052 -19.59 19.20 -16.32
CA ALA A 1052 -19.39 20.03 -17.50
C ALA A 1052 -19.48 21.54 -17.16
N GLU A 1053 -20.36 21.92 -16.23
CA GLU A 1053 -20.43 23.29 -15.72
C GLU A 1053 -19.24 23.65 -14.82
N LEU A 1054 -18.75 22.69 -14.03
CA LEU A 1054 -17.55 22.85 -13.19
C LEU A 1054 -16.29 23.07 -14.04
N GLN A 1055 -16.04 22.21 -15.04
CA GLN A 1055 -14.93 22.35 -15.99
C GLN A 1055 -14.99 23.69 -16.74
N LYS A 1056 -16.18 24.09 -17.20
CA LYS A 1056 -16.41 25.39 -17.83
C LYS A 1056 -16.10 26.57 -16.90
N THR A 1057 -16.37 26.43 -15.60
CA THR A 1057 -16.10 27.46 -14.59
C THR A 1057 -14.61 27.55 -14.25
N LEU A 1058 -13.93 26.42 -14.11
CA LEU A 1058 -12.48 26.33 -13.88
C LEU A 1058 -11.69 26.87 -15.08
N LEU A 1059 -11.98 26.43 -16.31
CA LEU A 1059 -11.33 26.92 -17.54
C LEU A 1059 -11.51 28.43 -17.78
N VAL A 1060 -12.63 29.01 -17.34
CA VAL A 1060 -12.86 30.46 -17.40
C VAL A 1060 -12.05 31.21 -16.34
N ARG A 1061 -11.76 30.62 -15.17
CA ARG A 1061 -10.84 31.20 -14.18
C ARG A 1061 -9.39 31.11 -14.65
N GLU A 1062 -8.95 29.95 -15.14
CA GLU A 1062 -7.63 29.78 -15.77
C GLU A 1062 -7.37 30.85 -16.85
N LYS A 1063 -8.31 31.02 -17.80
CA LYS A 1063 -8.17 32.04 -18.84
C LYS A 1063 -8.17 33.46 -18.29
N LYS A 1064 -8.92 33.76 -17.22
CA LYS A 1064 -8.88 35.08 -16.57
C LYS A 1064 -7.54 35.35 -15.89
N MET A 1065 -6.93 34.36 -15.24
CA MET A 1065 -5.61 34.51 -14.61
C MET A 1065 -4.53 34.72 -15.68
N ARG A 1066 -4.46 33.86 -16.70
CA ARG A 1066 -3.50 34.01 -17.81
C ARG A 1066 -3.66 35.35 -18.58
N LEU A 1067 -4.87 35.91 -18.64
CA LEU A 1067 -5.13 37.25 -19.22
C LEU A 1067 -4.75 38.43 -18.30
N ALA A 1068 -4.61 38.21 -16.99
CA ALA A 1068 -4.12 39.22 -16.05
C ALA A 1068 -2.58 39.36 -16.12
N ASP A 1069 -1.88 38.28 -16.48
CA ASP A 1069 -0.41 38.21 -16.51
C ASP A 1069 0.21 38.75 -17.82
N GLY A 1070 -0.56 39.51 -18.61
CA GLY A 1070 -0.05 40.34 -19.71
C GLY A 1070 0.49 39.61 -20.94
N ARG A 1071 0.36 38.28 -21.03
CA ARG A 1071 0.78 37.47 -22.19
C ARG A 1071 -0.37 37.26 -23.17
N ILE A 1072 -0.12 37.58 -24.44
CA ILE A 1072 -0.99 37.29 -25.61
C ILE A 1072 -0.60 35.92 -26.18
#